data_AF-F6PGR1-F1
#
_entry.id   AF-F6PGR1-F1
#
_cell.length_a   1.000
_cell.length_b   1.000
_cell.length_c   1.000
_cell.angle_alpha   90.00
_cell.angle_beta   90.00
_cell.angle_gamma   90.00
#
_symmetry.space_group_name_H-M   'P 1'
#
loop_
_entity.id
_entity.type
_entity.pdbx_description
1 polymer ?
#
loop_
_entity_poly.entity_id
_entity_poly.type
_entity_poly.pdbx_seq_one_letter_code
_entity_poly.pdbx_strand_id
1 'polypeptide(L)'
;MREGRASRGEVTCSAAAGHVLGGGGESAEGPRQPDRPRMSLAAYCTVCCRRIGSSTSSSKSDLQWKDIRNIAKLTGSCFLGGSLFITYEILALKKAVTLDTQIVEKEKLKSYIYVETISLNPREELGITLQARKELHRALRKMLATPAKIFRNPFDDYQYRTIAQACDMRTTIGLARSRDTDLRFFLPPPHLPKDYSIEEELQKLLASLPQTELDQCIQYFTSLALKESSQALAAQRGGLWCFGGSGLPYAESLSEVPSATAEMFCLEALVKHSEVSAHCDKIEANGGLQLLQRIYELHKESPKIQRNIVRIIGNMALHENLHSAIVRSGWVSILAEAMKSPHVIQASHAARALANLDRETVREKYLDGVFVLHPQCRTSQPIKADVLFIHGLLGAAFKTWRQQDSDQSQNEIISEEEEGYTQCWPKTWLATDCPALRIISVEYDTQLSDWKAKCPVENHRKSIAYRSNELLNKLKAAGVGDRPVIWISHSMGGLLVKKMLVEASKNPEMNPLINNTRGIIFYSVPHHGSQLAEYSVNVRYLLFPSVEVKELSKDCPALKELHDDFLTFAQDRNFQVLNFVETLPTRIGSMIKLHVVPVESADLGIGDLIPVEVNHLNICKPQKKDTFLYQRTLKFICDSLASDLKN
;
A
#
# COMPACT_ATOMS: atom_id res chain seq x y z
N MET A 1 17.80 -72.92 -3.88
CA MET A 1 16.59 -73.33 -3.13
C MET A 1 15.51 -72.33 -3.50
N ARG A 2 14.71 -72.67 -4.52
CA ARG A 2 13.39 -73.34 -4.49
C ARG A 2 12.30 -72.27 -4.63
N GLU A 3 11.74 -72.14 -5.84
CA GLU A 3 10.41 -72.66 -6.26
C GLU A 3 9.29 -71.70 -5.80
N GLY A 4 8.28 -71.30 -6.59
CA GLY A 4 7.89 -71.66 -7.95
C GLY A 4 6.66 -70.86 -8.43
N ARG A 5 6.43 -70.96 -9.76
CA ARG A 5 5.19 -71.08 -10.55
C ARG A 5 3.81 -70.52 -10.10
N ALA A 6 3.10 -70.04 -11.15
CA ALA A 6 1.65 -70.11 -11.43
C ALA A 6 0.74 -69.06 -10.74
N SER A 7 -0.44 -68.63 -11.21
CA SER A 7 -1.19 -68.62 -12.49
C SER A 7 -2.57 -67.96 -12.20
N ARG A 8 -3.16 -67.25 -13.18
CA ARG A 8 -4.61 -67.07 -13.52
C ARG A 8 -5.74 -66.91 -12.46
N GLY A 9 -6.71 -66.03 -12.80
CA GLY A 9 -8.14 -66.04 -12.39
C GLY A 9 -8.65 -64.64 -12.01
N GLU A 10 -9.56 -63.94 -12.71
CA GLU A 10 -11.04 -64.17 -12.84
C GLU A 10 -11.71 -64.37 -11.45
N VAL A 11 -12.87 -63.82 -11.05
CA VAL A 11 -14.00 -63.11 -11.68
C VAL A 11 -15.02 -62.75 -10.56
N THR A 12 -15.81 -61.66 -10.73
CA THR A 12 -17.16 -61.34 -10.17
C THR A 12 -17.40 -61.13 -8.66
N CYS A 13 -18.05 -60.01 -8.25
CA CYS A 13 -19.52 -59.74 -8.16
C CYS A 13 -20.24 -60.65 -7.14
N SER A 14 -21.24 -60.26 -6.34
CA SER A 14 -22.27 -59.21 -6.37
C SER A 14 -23.09 -59.32 -5.07
N ALA A 15 -23.96 -58.32 -4.81
CA ALA A 15 -25.26 -58.35 -4.11
C ALA A 15 -25.31 -57.32 -2.97
N ALA A 16 -26.35 -56.51 -2.74
CA ALA A 16 -27.75 -56.49 -3.19
C ALA A 16 -28.25 -55.02 -3.06
N ALA A 17 -28.97 -54.48 -4.05
CA ALA A 17 -30.44 -54.38 -4.15
C ALA A 17 -31.14 -53.51 -3.08
N GLY A 18 -31.87 -52.50 -3.54
CA GLY A 18 -32.77 -51.66 -2.73
C GLY A 18 -33.51 -50.62 -3.58
N HIS A 19 -34.58 -51.03 -4.24
CA HIS A 19 -35.59 -50.22 -4.94
C HIS A 19 -36.43 -49.39 -3.95
N VAL A 20 -36.72 -48.11 -4.23
CA VAL A 20 -38.02 -47.45 -3.95
C VAL A 20 -38.30 -46.37 -5.01
N LEU A 21 -39.55 -46.32 -5.48
CA LEU A 21 -40.15 -45.48 -6.51
C LEU A 21 -40.90 -44.27 -5.93
N GLY A 22 -41.11 -43.24 -6.78
CA GLY A 22 -42.18 -42.23 -6.69
C GLY A 22 -41.78 -40.93 -5.99
N GLY A 23 -42.18 -39.72 -6.42
CA GLY A 23 -43.03 -39.25 -7.50
C GLY A 23 -43.39 -37.78 -7.23
N GLY A 24 -43.53 -36.97 -8.28
CA GLY A 24 -44.36 -35.74 -8.33
C GLY A 24 -43.83 -34.47 -7.64
N GLY A 25 -44.10 -33.31 -8.27
CA GLY A 25 -44.32 -32.06 -7.55
C GLY A 25 -43.56 -30.84 -8.07
N GLU A 26 -44.30 -29.95 -8.73
CA GLU A 26 -43.91 -28.66 -9.29
C GLU A 26 -43.52 -27.58 -8.26
N SER A 27 -42.61 -26.70 -8.70
CA SER A 27 -42.62 -25.22 -8.61
C SER A 27 -42.87 -24.49 -7.27
N ALA A 28 -41.84 -23.78 -6.78
CA ALA A 28 -41.90 -22.34 -6.43
C ALA A 28 -40.55 -21.84 -5.85
N GLU A 29 -39.98 -20.77 -6.42
CA GLU A 29 -39.37 -19.61 -5.72
C GLU A 29 -38.58 -18.71 -6.72
N GLY A 30 -38.90 -17.40 -6.74
CA GLY A 30 -38.17 -16.36 -7.48
C GLY A 30 -36.99 -15.81 -6.68
N PRO A 31 -36.62 -14.52 -6.81
CA PRO A 31 -36.12 -13.80 -7.99
C PRO A 31 -34.56 -13.86 -8.09
N ARG A 32 -33.98 -13.84 -9.30
CA ARG A 32 -32.53 -13.57 -9.46
C ARG A 32 -32.31 -12.12 -9.89
N GLN A 33 -31.63 -11.40 -9.01
CA GLN A 33 -31.00 -10.09 -9.18
C GLN A 33 -29.70 -10.20 -10.04
N PRO A 34 -29.00 -9.08 -10.32
CA PRO A 34 -28.71 -8.52 -11.63
C PRO A 34 -27.49 -9.13 -12.37
N ASP A 35 -27.39 -8.77 -13.66
CA ASP A 35 -26.28 -9.07 -14.57
C ASP A 35 -24.89 -8.79 -13.99
N ARG A 36 -23.99 -9.78 -14.11
CA ARG A 36 -22.55 -9.64 -13.86
C ARG A 36 -21.82 -9.14 -15.13
N PRO A 37 -20.80 -8.28 -15.00
CA PRO A 37 -20.06 -7.72 -16.14
C PRO A 37 -19.22 -8.79 -16.85
N ARG A 38 -19.29 -8.81 -18.19
CA ARG A 38 -18.42 -9.62 -19.06
C ARG A 38 -17.06 -8.93 -19.21
N MET A 39 -15.98 -9.66 -18.93
CA MET A 39 -14.60 -9.25 -19.22
C MET A 39 -14.26 -9.60 -20.67
N SER A 40 -13.52 -8.74 -21.39
CA SER A 40 -13.06 -9.04 -22.76
C SER A 40 -11.72 -9.77 -22.73
N LEU A 41 -11.54 -10.73 -23.64
CA LEU A 41 -10.35 -11.60 -23.78
C LEU A 41 -9.04 -10.80 -24.00
N ALA A 42 -9.14 -9.52 -24.37
CA ALA A 42 -8.01 -8.63 -24.58
C ALA A 42 -7.34 -8.21 -23.26
N ALA A 43 -8.09 -8.03 -22.17
CA ALA A 43 -7.55 -7.67 -20.86
C ALA A 43 -6.72 -8.81 -20.21
N TYR A 44 -7.03 -10.06 -20.57
CA TYR A 44 -6.33 -11.25 -20.07
C TYR A 44 -4.96 -11.45 -20.72
N CYS A 45 -4.79 -11.06 -21.97
CA CYS A 45 -3.53 -11.27 -22.72
C CYS A 45 -2.40 -10.31 -22.29
N THR A 46 -2.73 -9.20 -21.63
CA THR A 46 -1.78 -8.16 -21.21
C THR A 46 -1.06 -8.48 -19.91
N VAL A 47 -1.56 -9.43 -19.10
CA VAL A 47 -1.08 -9.65 -17.72
C VAL A 47 -0.28 -10.96 -17.55
N CYS A 48 -0.38 -11.92 -18.46
CA CYS A 48 0.10 -13.29 -18.21
C CYS A 48 1.50 -13.68 -18.74
N CYS A 49 2.32 -12.77 -19.29
CA CYS A 49 3.69 -13.13 -19.68
C CYS A 49 4.72 -12.19 -19.04
N ARG A 50 5.29 -12.65 -17.91
CA ARG A 50 6.43 -12.06 -17.22
C ARG A 50 7.61 -11.78 -18.17
N ARG A 51 8.29 -10.65 -17.90
CA ARG A 51 9.37 -9.97 -18.64
C ARG A 51 8.91 -9.19 -19.89
N ILE A 52 8.33 -8.02 -19.66
CA ILE A 52 8.56 -6.86 -20.54
C ILE A 52 9.92 -6.32 -20.10
N GLY A 53 10.99 -6.82 -20.72
CA GLY A 53 12.35 -6.40 -20.40
C GLY A 53 12.66 -5.07 -21.07
N SER A 54 12.93 -4.03 -20.28
CA SER A 54 13.68 -2.85 -20.72
C SER A 54 15.17 -3.21 -20.85
N SER A 55 15.53 -4.09 -21.79
CA SER A 55 16.95 -4.30 -22.10
C SER A 55 17.41 -3.24 -23.10
N THR A 56 18.37 -2.43 -22.69
CA THR A 56 19.17 -1.58 -23.56
C THR A 56 20.07 -2.43 -24.46
N SER A 57 20.17 -2.01 -25.73
CA SER A 57 21.10 -2.41 -26.80
C SER A 57 20.69 -3.50 -27.83
N SER A 58 20.76 -3.01 -29.08
CA SER A 58 20.75 -3.55 -30.46
C SER A 58 20.57 -5.05 -30.74
N SER A 59 19.56 -5.35 -31.57
CA SER A 59 19.78 -5.67 -32.99
C SER A 59 18.45 -5.64 -33.76
N LYS A 60 18.47 -5.12 -35.00
CA LYS A 60 17.30 -4.93 -35.85
C LYS A 60 16.73 -6.28 -36.32
N SER A 61 15.41 -6.42 -36.25
CA SER A 61 14.68 -7.29 -37.17
C SER A 61 13.37 -6.58 -37.57
N ASP A 62 13.26 -6.21 -38.84
CA ASP A 62 12.10 -5.51 -39.41
C ASP A 62 10.81 -6.32 -39.19
N LEU A 63 9.90 -5.76 -38.38
CA LEU A 63 8.51 -6.23 -38.30
C LEU A 63 7.78 -5.84 -39.59
N GLN A 64 7.36 -6.83 -40.39
CA GLN A 64 6.67 -6.57 -41.66
C GLN A 64 5.22 -6.15 -41.43
N TRP A 65 4.81 -5.06 -42.08
CA TRP A 65 3.45 -4.48 -42.10
C TRP A 65 2.31 -5.49 -42.41
N LYS A 66 2.66 -6.66 -42.98
CA LYS A 66 1.73 -7.76 -43.26
C LYS A 66 1.18 -8.40 -41.98
N ASP A 67 1.94 -8.44 -40.89
CA ASP A 67 1.54 -9.10 -39.64
C ASP A 67 0.52 -8.27 -38.86
N ILE A 68 0.67 -6.94 -38.87
CA ILE A 68 -0.28 -5.99 -38.28
C ILE A 68 -1.60 -5.97 -39.06
N ARG A 69 -1.52 -6.03 -40.40
CA ARG A 69 -2.70 -6.05 -41.28
C ARG A 69 -3.53 -7.33 -41.14
N ASN A 70 -2.89 -8.45 -40.81
CA ASN A 70 -3.58 -9.72 -40.52
C ASN A 70 -4.32 -9.69 -39.19
N ILE A 71 -3.76 -9.01 -38.17
CA ILE A 71 -4.44 -8.80 -36.89
C ILE A 71 -5.66 -7.90 -37.08
N ALA A 72 -5.52 -6.77 -37.77
CA ALA A 72 -6.63 -5.84 -38.04
C ALA A 72 -7.74 -6.46 -38.91
N LYS A 73 -7.39 -7.37 -39.85
CA LYS A 73 -8.39 -8.15 -40.59
C LYS A 73 -9.13 -9.15 -39.69
N LEU A 74 -8.43 -9.80 -38.75
CA LEU A 74 -9.05 -10.77 -37.85
C LEU A 74 -9.95 -10.10 -36.80
N THR A 75 -9.52 -8.97 -36.22
CA THR A 75 -10.33 -8.17 -35.28
C THR A 75 -11.41 -7.37 -35.99
N GLY A 76 -11.17 -6.85 -37.20
CA GLY A 76 -12.17 -6.14 -38.01
C GLY A 76 -13.32 -7.04 -38.48
N SER A 77 -13.04 -8.32 -38.75
CA SER A 77 -14.06 -9.34 -39.08
C SER A 77 -14.98 -9.65 -37.88
N CYS A 78 -14.49 -9.49 -36.65
CA CYS A 78 -15.28 -9.62 -35.42
C CYS A 78 -16.22 -8.44 -35.17
N PHE A 79 -16.01 -7.27 -35.79
CA PHE A 79 -16.77 -6.06 -35.51
C PHE A 79 -17.86 -5.73 -36.56
N LEU A 80 -17.86 -6.32 -37.75
CA LEU A 80 -18.68 -5.82 -38.87
C LEU A 80 -19.59 -6.85 -39.59
N GLY A 81 -19.90 -8.01 -39.01
CA GLY A 81 -20.98 -8.85 -39.57
C GLY A 81 -21.03 -10.33 -39.15
N GLY A 82 -20.02 -10.84 -38.44
CA GLY A 82 -20.00 -12.23 -37.94
C GLY A 82 -20.74 -12.46 -36.61
N SER A 83 -21.50 -11.48 -36.14
CA SER A 83 -22.00 -11.40 -34.76
C SER A 83 -23.06 -12.45 -34.45
N LEU A 84 -23.86 -12.92 -35.41
CA LEU A 84 -24.98 -13.82 -35.10
C LEU A 84 -24.52 -15.27 -34.87
N PHE A 85 -23.53 -15.73 -35.64
CA PHE A 85 -23.04 -17.12 -35.57
C PHE A 85 -22.09 -17.35 -34.38
N ILE A 86 -21.19 -16.39 -34.13
CA ILE A 86 -20.25 -16.47 -33.00
C ILE A 86 -20.97 -16.24 -31.67
N THR A 87 -22.00 -15.39 -31.60
CA THR A 87 -22.76 -15.22 -30.35
C THR A 87 -23.59 -16.47 -30.04
N TYR A 88 -24.13 -17.17 -31.05
CA TYR A 88 -24.82 -18.44 -30.87
C TYR A 88 -23.88 -19.55 -30.37
N GLU A 89 -22.70 -19.70 -30.99
CA GLU A 89 -21.70 -20.67 -30.52
C GLU A 89 -21.12 -20.31 -29.15
N ILE A 90 -20.82 -19.04 -28.85
CA ILE A 90 -20.30 -18.62 -27.55
C ILE A 90 -21.36 -18.77 -26.44
N LEU A 91 -22.65 -18.57 -26.72
CA LEU A 91 -23.72 -18.86 -25.75
C LEU A 91 -23.87 -20.37 -25.50
N ALA A 92 -23.73 -21.20 -26.55
CA ALA A 92 -23.74 -22.65 -26.44
C ALA A 92 -22.49 -23.16 -25.67
N LEU A 93 -21.32 -22.58 -25.93
CA LEU A 93 -20.03 -22.91 -25.29
C LEU A 93 -19.95 -22.43 -23.83
N LYS A 94 -20.63 -21.34 -23.46
CA LYS A 94 -20.72 -20.88 -22.06
C LYS A 94 -21.41 -21.92 -21.16
N LYS A 95 -22.24 -22.80 -21.74
CA LYS A 95 -22.85 -23.94 -21.02
C LYS A 95 -22.00 -25.22 -21.04
N ALA A 96 -20.96 -25.32 -21.88
CA ALA A 96 -20.26 -26.56 -22.16
C ALA A 96 -18.73 -26.53 -21.97
N VAL A 97 -18.14 -25.39 -21.58
CA VAL A 97 -16.68 -25.26 -21.41
C VAL A 97 -16.36 -24.56 -20.10
N THR A 98 -15.98 -25.34 -19.09
CA THR A 98 -15.30 -24.88 -17.88
C THR A 98 -13.79 -25.05 -18.06
N LEU A 99 -13.02 -23.98 -17.85
CA LEU A 99 -11.58 -23.96 -18.03
C LEU A 99 -10.92 -24.11 -16.67
N ASP A 100 -10.29 -25.26 -16.40
CA ASP A 100 -9.65 -25.53 -15.11
C ASP A 100 -8.29 -24.80 -15.04
N THR A 101 -8.28 -23.69 -14.32
CA THR A 101 -7.12 -22.83 -14.13
C THR A 101 -6.02 -23.46 -13.27
N GLN A 102 -6.32 -24.44 -12.42
CA GLN A 102 -5.32 -25.06 -11.53
C GLN A 102 -4.38 -26.01 -12.29
N ILE A 103 -4.88 -26.65 -13.36
CA ILE A 103 -4.09 -27.58 -14.19
C ILE A 103 -3.10 -26.81 -15.08
N VAL A 104 -3.50 -25.63 -15.57
CA VAL A 104 -2.67 -24.77 -16.44
C VAL A 104 -1.41 -24.27 -15.71
N GLU A 105 -1.50 -24.01 -14.41
CA GLU A 105 -0.34 -23.59 -13.59
C GLU A 105 0.62 -24.75 -13.29
N LYS A 106 0.12 -25.98 -13.18
CA LYS A 106 0.92 -27.16 -12.80
C LYS A 106 1.81 -27.67 -13.95
N GLU A 107 1.42 -27.48 -15.22
CA GLU A 107 2.08 -28.10 -16.38
C GLU A 107 3.22 -27.29 -17.04
N LYS A 108 3.67 -26.15 -16.47
CA LYS A 108 4.83 -25.36 -16.95
C LYS A 108 5.02 -25.38 -18.48
N LEU A 109 4.09 -24.74 -19.21
CA LEU A 109 4.12 -24.55 -20.67
C LEU A 109 3.99 -25.81 -21.54
N LYS A 110 3.66 -26.99 -20.98
CA LYS A 110 3.08 -28.08 -21.78
C LYS A 110 1.60 -27.77 -21.98
N SER A 111 1.24 -27.41 -23.21
CA SER A 111 -0.02 -26.73 -23.51
C SER A 111 -1.13 -27.75 -23.78
N TYR A 112 -1.80 -28.20 -22.72
CA TYR A 112 -3.07 -28.90 -22.84
C TYR A 112 -4.14 -28.15 -22.04
N ILE A 113 -4.91 -27.30 -22.74
CA ILE A 113 -6.18 -26.79 -22.20
C ILE A 113 -7.14 -28.00 -22.16
N TYR A 114 -7.56 -28.40 -20.96
CA TYR A 114 -8.57 -29.42 -20.78
C TYR A 114 -9.94 -28.76 -20.86
N VAL A 115 -10.69 -29.08 -21.91
CA VAL A 115 -12.09 -28.69 -22.08
C VAL A 115 -12.91 -29.86 -21.58
N GLU A 116 -13.60 -29.71 -20.44
CA GLU A 116 -14.61 -30.67 -20.01
C GLU A 116 -15.84 -30.51 -20.88
N THR A 117 -16.07 -31.47 -21.77
CA THR A 117 -17.31 -31.54 -22.55
C THR A 117 -18.36 -32.25 -21.71
N ILE A 118 -19.51 -31.61 -21.48
CA ILE A 118 -20.71 -32.33 -21.04
C ILE A 118 -21.01 -33.42 -22.08
N SER A 119 -21.03 -34.67 -21.64
CA SER A 119 -21.20 -35.85 -22.50
C SER A 119 -22.52 -35.78 -23.26
N LEU A 120 -22.46 -35.52 -24.57
CA LEU A 120 -23.53 -35.81 -25.51
C LEU A 120 -23.29 -37.20 -26.08
N ASN A 121 -24.38 -37.97 -26.21
CA ASN A 121 -24.50 -39.38 -26.58
C ASN A 121 -23.27 -40.02 -27.29
N PRO A 122 -22.74 -41.16 -26.81
CA PRO A 122 -21.45 -41.71 -27.24
C PRO A 122 -21.45 -42.43 -28.60
N ARG A 123 -22.35 -42.08 -29.54
CA ARG A 123 -22.44 -42.77 -30.83
C ARG A 123 -22.28 -41.93 -32.09
N GLU A 124 -22.12 -40.61 -31.99
CA GLU A 124 -21.83 -39.79 -33.16
C GLU A 124 -20.69 -38.80 -32.87
N GLU A 125 -19.70 -38.79 -33.76
CA GLU A 125 -18.71 -37.71 -33.94
C GLU A 125 -17.59 -37.50 -32.89
N LEU A 126 -16.88 -38.58 -32.52
CA LEU A 126 -15.62 -38.45 -31.76
C LEU A 126 -14.48 -37.75 -32.55
N GLY A 127 -14.52 -37.82 -33.89
CA GLY A 127 -13.46 -37.28 -34.75
C GLY A 127 -13.55 -35.77 -35.01
N ILE A 128 -14.77 -35.27 -35.23
CA ILE A 128 -15.04 -33.85 -35.54
C ILE A 128 -14.81 -32.98 -34.30
N THR A 129 -15.20 -33.46 -33.12
CA THR A 129 -14.95 -32.80 -31.83
C THR A 129 -13.45 -32.70 -31.49
N LEU A 130 -12.66 -33.74 -31.79
CA LEU A 130 -11.21 -33.74 -31.54
C LEU A 130 -10.45 -32.84 -32.53
N GLN A 131 -10.89 -32.81 -33.79
CA GLN A 131 -10.32 -31.93 -34.82
C GLN A 131 -10.66 -30.45 -34.55
N ALA A 132 -11.92 -30.16 -34.18
CA ALA A 132 -12.34 -28.83 -33.75
C ALA A 132 -11.54 -28.36 -32.53
N ARG A 133 -11.36 -29.22 -31.51
CA ARG A 133 -10.53 -28.91 -30.33
C ARG A 133 -9.07 -28.62 -30.70
N LYS A 134 -8.49 -29.39 -31.62
CA LYS A 134 -7.11 -29.21 -32.08
C LYS A 134 -6.93 -27.89 -32.85
N GLU A 135 -7.88 -27.54 -33.71
CA GLU A 135 -7.84 -26.25 -34.42
C GLU A 135 -8.11 -25.07 -33.48
N LEU A 136 -9.02 -25.21 -32.50
CA LEU A 136 -9.26 -24.20 -31.46
C LEU A 136 -8.01 -23.97 -30.61
N HIS A 137 -7.34 -25.05 -30.18
CA HIS A 137 -6.05 -24.96 -29.47
C HIS A 137 -4.97 -24.30 -30.34
N ARG A 138 -4.91 -24.63 -31.63
CA ARG A 138 -3.94 -24.03 -32.56
C ARG A 138 -4.22 -22.54 -32.76
N ALA A 139 -5.48 -22.15 -32.89
CA ALA A 139 -5.92 -20.76 -33.02
C ALA A 139 -5.61 -19.99 -31.74
N LEU A 140 -5.99 -20.49 -30.56
CA LEU A 140 -5.70 -19.86 -29.27
C LEU A 140 -4.18 -19.76 -29.03
N ARG A 141 -3.43 -20.82 -29.33
CA ARG A 141 -1.96 -20.81 -29.22
C ARG A 141 -1.34 -19.79 -30.16
N LYS A 142 -1.83 -19.64 -31.40
CA LYS A 142 -1.37 -18.58 -32.32
C LYS A 142 -1.77 -17.20 -31.82
N MET A 143 -2.99 -17.02 -31.29
CA MET A 143 -3.46 -15.76 -30.72
C MET A 143 -2.70 -15.37 -29.45
N LEU A 144 -2.15 -16.31 -28.69
CA LEU A 144 -1.33 -16.03 -27.51
C LEU A 144 0.16 -15.90 -27.85
N ALA A 145 0.67 -16.74 -28.77
CA ALA A 145 2.08 -16.74 -29.17
C ALA A 145 2.46 -15.55 -30.05
N THR A 146 1.52 -15.01 -30.85
CA THR A 146 1.80 -13.88 -31.74
C THR A 146 1.99 -12.58 -30.94
N PRO A 147 1.10 -12.20 -30.00
CA PRO A 147 1.37 -11.10 -29.08
C PRO A 147 2.62 -11.36 -28.25
N ALA A 148 2.80 -12.56 -27.67
CA ALA A 148 3.98 -12.87 -26.87
C ALA A 148 5.32 -12.79 -27.66
N LYS A 149 5.30 -12.96 -28.99
CA LYS A 149 6.46 -12.71 -29.86
C LYS A 149 6.65 -11.21 -30.16
N ILE A 150 5.57 -10.46 -30.31
CA ILE A 150 5.59 -8.99 -30.49
C ILE A 150 6.11 -8.29 -29.23
N PHE A 151 5.63 -8.70 -28.04
CA PHE A 151 6.05 -8.18 -26.73
C PHE A 151 7.47 -8.60 -26.30
N ARG A 152 8.20 -9.38 -27.12
CA ARG A 152 9.61 -9.74 -26.85
C ARG A 152 10.62 -8.76 -27.44
N ASN A 153 10.23 -7.97 -28.42
CA ASN A 153 11.08 -6.94 -29.01
C ASN A 153 10.74 -5.58 -28.38
N PRO A 154 11.72 -4.67 -28.24
CA PRO A 154 11.43 -3.29 -27.86
C PRO A 154 10.45 -2.67 -28.86
N PHE A 155 9.42 -2.00 -28.36
CA PHE A 155 8.48 -1.28 -29.22
C PHE A 155 9.12 0.00 -29.77
N ASP A 156 8.71 0.40 -30.96
CA ASP A 156 8.96 1.75 -31.48
C ASP A 156 8.06 2.77 -30.77
N ASP A 157 8.48 4.03 -30.70
CA ASP A 157 7.75 5.12 -30.02
C ASP A 157 6.29 5.27 -30.49
N TYR A 158 6.03 5.06 -31.79
CA TYR A 158 4.66 5.15 -32.32
C TYR A 158 3.76 4.02 -31.81
N GLN A 159 4.34 2.83 -31.53
CA GLN A 159 3.59 1.67 -31.03
C GLN A 159 3.19 1.92 -29.58
N TYR A 160 4.09 2.47 -28.76
CA TYR A 160 3.77 2.92 -27.41
C TYR A 160 2.62 3.92 -27.39
N ARG A 161 2.67 4.96 -28.24
CA ARG A 161 1.60 5.95 -28.35
C ARG A 161 0.28 5.35 -28.81
N THR A 162 0.32 4.43 -29.77
CA THR A 162 -0.88 3.73 -30.27
C THR A 162 -1.54 2.93 -29.15
N ILE A 163 -0.74 2.23 -28.35
CA ILE A 163 -1.22 1.49 -27.18
C ILE A 163 -1.78 2.45 -26.13
N ALA A 164 -1.05 3.52 -25.81
CA ALA A 164 -1.49 4.54 -24.84
C ALA A 164 -2.84 5.17 -25.21
N GLN A 165 -3.09 5.43 -26.51
CA GLN A 165 -4.36 5.95 -27.01
C GLN A 165 -5.50 4.93 -26.98
N ALA A 166 -5.18 3.63 -27.08
CA ALA A 166 -6.16 2.55 -27.09
C ALA A 166 -6.48 2.00 -25.69
N CYS A 167 -5.64 2.28 -24.69
CA CYS A 167 -5.83 1.81 -23.32
C CYS A 167 -7.08 2.43 -22.69
N ASP A 168 -7.98 1.57 -22.20
CA ASP A 168 -9.04 2.00 -21.32
C ASP A 168 -8.49 2.30 -19.91
N MET A 169 -9.31 2.95 -19.07
CA MET A 169 -8.92 3.34 -17.71
C MET A 169 -8.34 2.16 -16.90
N ARG A 170 -8.97 0.98 -16.99
CA ARG A 170 -8.56 -0.22 -16.26
C ARG A 170 -7.20 -0.71 -16.71
N THR A 171 -6.97 -0.77 -18.02
CA THR A 171 -5.69 -1.18 -18.61
C THR A 171 -4.59 -0.18 -18.25
N THR A 172 -4.86 1.12 -18.31
CA THR A 172 -3.89 2.16 -17.93
C THR A 172 -3.48 2.04 -16.47
N ILE A 173 -4.43 1.85 -15.54
CA ILE A 173 -4.14 1.63 -14.12
C ILE A 173 -3.35 0.32 -13.92
N GLY A 174 -3.73 -0.76 -14.62
CA GLY A 174 -3.03 -2.03 -14.57
C GLY A 174 -1.58 -1.95 -15.06
N LEU A 175 -1.33 -1.20 -16.13
CA LEU A 175 0.02 -0.90 -16.62
C LEU A 175 0.80 -0.06 -15.60
N ALA A 176 0.20 0.98 -15.03
CA ALA A 176 0.86 1.80 -14.00
C ALA A 176 1.24 0.99 -12.75
N ARG A 177 0.48 -0.06 -12.43
CA ARG A 177 0.77 -1.01 -11.34
C ARG A 177 1.55 -2.24 -11.78
N SER A 178 2.12 -2.24 -12.98
CA SER A 178 3.01 -3.32 -13.42
C SER A 178 4.45 -2.98 -13.08
N ARG A 179 5.24 -4.02 -12.77
CA ARG A 179 6.65 -3.85 -12.43
C ARG A 179 7.42 -3.41 -13.67
N ASP A 180 8.29 -2.41 -13.52
CA ASP A 180 9.19 -1.89 -14.56
C ASP A 180 8.48 -1.36 -15.82
N THR A 181 7.24 -0.87 -15.70
CA THR A 181 6.45 -0.33 -16.82
C THR A 181 7.14 0.86 -17.50
N ASP A 182 7.21 0.85 -18.83
CA ASP A 182 7.72 1.97 -19.63
C ASP A 182 6.73 3.17 -19.59
N LEU A 183 7.23 4.39 -19.31
CA LEU A 183 6.36 5.56 -19.20
C LEU A 183 5.74 5.98 -20.54
N ARG A 184 6.28 5.53 -21.68
CA ARG A 184 5.72 5.80 -23.00
C ARG A 184 4.37 5.14 -23.24
N PHE A 185 3.96 4.19 -22.38
CA PHE A 185 2.60 3.63 -22.39
C PHE A 185 1.52 4.58 -21.87
N PHE A 186 1.90 5.76 -21.36
CA PHE A 186 0.97 6.76 -20.88
C PHE A 186 0.98 7.99 -21.79
N LEU A 187 -0.20 8.57 -22.01
CA LEU A 187 -0.30 9.85 -22.69
C LEU A 187 0.24 10.96 -21.77
N PRO A 188 0.92 11.97 -22.33
CA PRO A 188 1.34 13.12 -21.56
C PRO A 188 0.11 13.84 -20.97
N PRO A 189 0.27 14.51 -19.83
CA PRO A 189 -0.79 15.32 -19.26
C PRO A 189 -1.26 16.41 -20.25
N PRO A 190 -2.56 16.78 -20.21
CA PRO A 190 -3.09 17.82 -21.09
C PRO A 190 -2.40 19.17 -20.83
N HIS A 191 -2.24 19.99 -21.87
CA HIS A 191 -1.68 21.32 -21.71
C HIS A 191 -2.60 22.21 -20.86
N LEU A 192 -2.04 22.83 -19.82
CA LEU A 192 -2.76 23.71 -18.91
C LEU A 192 -2.42 25.20 -19.18
N PRO A 193 -3.41 26.10 -19.09
CA PRO A 193 -3.19 27.55 -19.21
C PRO A 193 -2.31 28.08 -18.06
N LYS A 194 -1.49 29.09 -18.33
CA LYS A 194 -0.43 29.58 -17.41
C LYS A 194 -0.70 30.98 -16.82
N ASP A 195 -1.87 31.55 -17.06
CA ASP A 195 -2.05 33.01 -16.95
C ASP A 195 -2.39 33.52 -15.54
N TYR A 196 -2.59 32.63 -14.56
CA TYR A 196 -3.08 32.99 -13.22
C TYR A 196 -2.07 32.67 -12.11
N SER A 197 -2.12 33.40 -10.99
CA SER A 197 -1.33 33.12 -9.79
C SER A 197 -1.78 31.84 -9.11
N ILE A 198 -0.85 30.91 -8.88
CA ILE A 198 -1.10 29.62 -8.20
C ILE A 198 -1.63 29.82 -6.79
N GLU A 199 -1.02 30.75 -6.05
CA GLU A 199 -1.37 31.03 -4.67
C GLU A 199 -2.83 31.49 -4.56
N GLU A 200 -3.25 32.40 -5.44
CA GLU A 200 -4.64 32.86 -5.47
C GLU A 200 -5.62 31.75 -5.86
N GLU A 201 -5.25 30.89 -6.82
CA GLU A 201 -6.08 29.76 -7.22
C GLU A 201 -6.24 28.75 -6.07
N LEU A 202 -5.16 28.45 -5.33
CA LEU A 202 -5.20 27.59 -4.16
C LEU A 202 -6.07 28.17 -3.04
N GLN A 203 -5.93 29.46 -2.75
CA GLN A 203 -6.75 30.15 -1.75
C GLN A 203 -8.23 30.19 -2.17
N LYS A 204 -8.53 30.50 -3.43
CA LYS A 204 -9.90 30.46 -3.99
C LYS A 204 -10.49 29.06 -3.88
N LEU A 205 -9.71 28.02 -4.20
CA LEU A 205 -10.13 26.64 -4.07
C LEU A 205 -10.46 26.32 -2.60
N LEU A 206 -9.55 26.59 -1.66
CA LEU A 206 -9.75 26.35 -0.23
C LEU A 206 -10.96 27.11 0.34
N ALA A 207 -11.12 28.39 -0.03
CA ALA A 207 -12.25 29.21 0.40
C ALA A 207 -13.59 28.67 -0.13
N SER A 208 -13.59 27.93 -1.24
CA SER A 208 -14.79 27.30 -1.80
C SER A 208 -15.20 26.00 -1.10
N LEU A 209 -14.33 25.44 -0.25
CA LEU A 209 -14.59 24.17 0.43
C LEU A 209 -15.41 24.37 1.70
N PRO A 210 -16.37 23.47 1.98
CA PRO A 210 -17.14 23.54 3.21
C PRO A 210 -16.24 23.50 4.45
N GLN A 211 -16.60 24.32 5.43
CA GLN A 211 -15.98 24.30 6.76
C GLN A 211 -16.79 23.45 7.75
N THR A 212 -18.02 23.08 7.38
CA THR A 212 -18.90 22.18 8.12
C THR A 212 -18.34 20.74 8.08
N GLU A 213 -18.58 19.94 9.11
CA GLU A 213 -18.10 18.53 9.22
C GLU A 213 -16.58 18.34 9.39
N LEU A 214 -15.81 19.42 9.46
CA LEU A 214 -14.39 19.38 9.76
C LEU A 214 -14.11 19.40 11.26
N ASP A 215 -13.05 18.71 11.65
CA ASP A 215 -12.46 18.86 12.97
C ASP A 215 -12.02 20.31 13.21
N GLN A 216 -12.16 20.79 14.46
CA GLN A 216 -11.88 22.16 14.85
C GLN A 216 -10.43 22.58 14.54
N CYS A 217 -9.47 21.65 14.60
CA CYS A 217 -8.10 21.96 14.21
C CYS A 217 -7.96 22.15 12.70
N ILE A 218 -8.67 21.37 11.88
CA ILE A 218 -8.66 21.55 10.42
C ILE A 218 -9.28 22.91 10.06
N GLN A 219 -10.37 23.31 10.73
CA GLN A 219 -10.96 24.64 10.54
C GLN A 219 -9.99 25.77 10.93
N TYR A 220 -9.34 25.65 12.10
CA TYR A 220 -8.34 26.61 12.56
C TYR A 220 -7.22 26.79 11.54
N PHE A 221 -6.66 25.67 11.09
CA PHE A 221 -5.56 25.61 10.14
C PHE A 221 -5.95 26.08 8.74
N THR A 222 -7.16 25.78 8.28
CA THR A 222 -7.70 26.34 7.03
C THR A 222 -7.85 27.85 7.13
N SER A 223 -8.35 28.35 8.27
CA SER A 223 -8.43 29.80 8.51
C SER A 223 -7.05 30.45 8.55
N LEU A 224 -6.02 29.75 9.04
CA LEU A 224 -4.64 30.22 9.04
C LEU A 224 -4.10 30.33 7.62
N ALA A 225 -4.27 29.28 6.81
CA ALA A 225 -3.86 29.27 5.40
C ALA A 225 -4.56 30.36 4.56
N LEU A 226 -5.80 30.73 4.90
CA LEU A 226 -6.54 31.81 4.24
C LEU A 226 -6.20 33.21 4.76
N LYS A 227 -5.79 33.36 6.03
CA LYS A 227 -5.50 34.65 6.67
C LYS A 227 -4.05 35.10 6.47
N GLU A 228 -3.10 34.17 6.42
CA GLU A 228 -1.68 34.49 6.29
C GLU A 228 -1.32 34.79 4.83
N SER A 229 -1.64 36.01 4.38
CA SER A 229 -0.89 36.63 3.29
C SER A 229 0.58 36.78 3.71
N SER A 230 1.46 36.98 2.73
CA SER A 230 2.92 37.06 2.89
C SER A 230 3.45 37.97 4.02
N GLN A 231 2.62 38.84 4.61
CA GLN A 231 2.94 39.76 5.71
C GLN A 231 2.82 39.16 7.12
N ALA A 232 1.96 38.16 7.38
CA ALA A 232 1.76 37.60 8.73
C ALA A 232 2.87 36.59 9.14
N LEU A 233 3.41 35.86 8.16
CA LEU A 233 4.45 34.85 8.35
C LEU A 233 5.82 35.44 8.74
N ALA A 234 6.06 36.72 8.45
CA ALA A 234 7.22 37.47 8.96
C ALA A 234 7.16 37.67 10.48
N ALA A 235 5.96 37.91 11.03
CA ALA A 235 5.75 38.13 12.45
C ALA A 235 5.90 36.84 13.28
N GLN A 236 5.54 35.66 12.72
CA GLN A 236 5.75 34.38 13.41
C GLN A 236 7.19 33.84 13.32
N ARG A 237 7.94 34.13 12.24
CA ARG A 237 9.38 33.82 12.20
C ARG A 237 10.19 34.75 13.10
N GLY A 238 9.69 35.96 13.37
CA GLY A 238 10.12 36.83 14.45
C GLY A 238 9.73 36.30 15.83
N GLY A 239 10.05 35.03 16.12
CA GLY A 239 10.06 34.53 17.48
C GLY A 239 11.03 35.38 18.30
N LEU A 240 10.45 36.20 19.16
CA LEU A 240 11.08 37.14 20.07
C LEU A 240 12.09 36.43 20.99
N TRP A 241 13.34 36.27 20.54
CA TRP A 241 14.47 36.04 21.42
C TRP A 241 14.92 37.39 21.98
N CYS A 242 14.21 37.90 22.99
CA CYS A 242 14.71 38.99 23.81
C CYS A 242 15.62 38.42 24.91
N PHE A 243 16.87 38.10 24.56
CA PHE A 243 17.97 38.25 25.53
C PHE A 243 18.39 39.73 25.45
N GLY A 244 18.43 40.40 26.60
CA GLY A 244 18.42 41.87 26.70
C GLY A 244 19.56 42.63 26.01
N GLY A 245 19.28 43.90 25.71
CA GLY A 245 20.29 44.93 25.38
C GLY A 245 20.01 45.70 24.08
N SER A 246 19.63 46.98 24.22
CA SER A 246 19.60 48.07 23.22
C SER A 246 18.97 47.79 21.85
N GLY A 247 17.73 48.25 21.69
CA GLY A 247 17.03 48.30 20.41
C GLY A 247 17.69 49.24 19.40
N LEU A 248 17.88 48.74 18.18
CA LEU A 248 18.11 49.48 16.94
C LEU A 248 17.39 48.76 15.77
N PRO A 249 16.96 49.50 14.74
CA PRO A 249 15.89 49.08 13.83
C PRO A 249 16.41 48.15 12.73
N TYR A 250 16.19 46.84 12.90
CA TYR A 250 16.32 45.84 11.83
C TYR A 250 14.94 45.33 11.42
N ALA A 251 14.01 46.25 11.13
CA ALA A 251 12.61 45.93 10.84
C ALA A 251 12.21 46.20 9.37
N GLU A 252 13.15 46.48 8.47
CA GLU A 252 12.84 46.86 7.08
C GLU A 252 13.17 45.81 6.00
N SER A 253 13.57 44.57 6.36
CA SER A 253 13.94 43.54 5.37
C SER A 253 13.09 42.24 5.40
N LEU A 254 11.95 42.22 6.10
CA LEU A 254 11.07 41.04 6.19
C LEU A 254 9.70 41.26 5.53
N SER A 255 9.64 41.94 4.38
CA SER A 255 8.37 42.35 3.76
C SER A 255 7.71 41.33 2.84
N GLU A 256 8.28 40.17 2.54
CA GLU A 256 7.59 39.13 1.75
C GLU A 256 7.99 37.72 2.18
N VAL A 257 7.00 36.91 2.54
CA VAL A 257 7.19 35.47 2.70
C VAL A 257 7.21 34.81 1.32
N PRO A 258 8.19 33.92 1.03
CA PRO A 258 8.28 33.30 -0.29
C PRO A 258 6.99 32.59 -0.66
N SER A 259 6.47 32.84 -1.88
CA SER A 259 5.18 32.27 -2.36
C SER A 259 5.10 30.74 -2.19
N ALA A 260 6.22 30.03 -2.36
CA ALA A 260 6.32 28.58 -2.10
C ALA A 260 5.99 28.15 -0.65
N THR A 261 6.07 29.07 0.33
CA THR A 261 5.68 28.83 1.72
C THR A 261 4.16 28.94 1.89
N ALA A 262 3.52 29.93 1.26
CA ALA A 262 2.06 30.09 1.28
C ALA A 262 1.37 28.93 0.54
N GLU A 263 1.91 28.53 -0.61
CA GLU A 263 1.46 27.34 -1.36
C GLU A 263 1.53 26.08 -0.49
N MET A 264 2.60 25.90 0.29
CA MET A 264 2.76 24.75 1.18
C MET A 264 1.64 24.68 2.22
N PHE A 265 1.34 25.79 2.91
CA PHE A 265 0.27 25.82 3.91
C PHE A 265 -1.10 25.53 3.29
N CYS A 266 -1.35 26.08 2.09
CA CYS A 266 -2.57 25.78 1.36
C CYS A 266 -2.67 24.29 0.99
N LEU A 267 -1.58 23.69 0.52
CA LEU A 267 -1.54 22.26 0.20
C LEU A 267 -1.71 21.38 1.43
N GLU A 268 -1.15 21.76 2.59
CA GLU A 268 -1.33 21.05 3.86
C GLU A 268 -2.79 21.11 4.34
N ALA A 269 -3.46 22.27 4.20
CA ALA A 269 -4.89 22.40 4.42
C ALA A 269 -5.67 21.47 3.47
N LEU A 270 -5.32 21.51 2.19
CA LEU A 270 -6.00 20.75 1.14
C LEU A 270 -5.84 19.24 1.32
N VAL A 271 -4.71 18.76 1.83
CA VAL A 271 -4.53 17.36 2.25
C VAL A 271 -5.62 16.98 3.25
N LYS A 272 -5.88 17.80 4.26
CA LYS A 272 -6.92 17.53 5.28
C LYS A 272 -8.32 17.61 4.73
N HIS A 273 -8.61 18.58 3.86
CA HIS A 273 -9.90 18.61 3.17
C HIS A 273 -10.11 17.38 2.28
N SER A 274 -9.06 16.89 1.61
CA SER A 274 -9.15 15.70 0.75
C SER A 274 -9.38 14.39 1.50
N GLU A 275 -9.26 14.37 2.84
CA GLU A 275 -9.65 13.19 3.64
C GLU A 275 -11.20 13.04 3.71
N VAL A 276 -11.95 14.08 3.35
CA VAL A 276 -13.43 14.10 3.37
C VAL A 276 -14.00 13.91 1.97
N SER A 277 -14.93 12.95 1.82
CA SER A 277 -15.51 12.59 0.52
C SER A 277 -16.19 13.76 -0.19
N ALA A 278 -17.08 14.47 0.49
CA ALA A 278 -17.84 15.58 -0.10
C ALA A 278 -16.92 16.74 -0.56
N HIS A 279 -15.79 16.91 0.11
CA HIS A 279 -14.79 17.92 -0.28
C HIS A 279 -14.03 17.49 -1.52
N CYS A 280 -13.72 16.21 -1.69
CA CYS A 280 -13.07 15.70 -2.90
C CYS A 280 -13.89 15.99 -4.16
N ASP A 281 -15.21 15.80 -4.09
CA ASP A 281 -16.12 16.14 -5.19
C ASP A 281 -16.08 17.63 -5.51
N LYS A 282 -16.04 18.49 -4.49
CA LYS A 282 -15.95 19.94 -4.66
C LYS A 282 -14.56 20.39 -5.17
N ILE A 283 -13.49 19.70 -4.79
CA ILE A 283 -12.13 19.93 -5.30
C ILE A 283 -12.10 19.64 -6.80
N GLU A 284 -12.66 18.51 -7.23
CA GLU A 284 -12.74 18.15 -8.65
C GLU A 284 -13.59 19.15 -9.45
N ALA A 285 -14.80 19.47 -8.95
CA ALA A 285 -15.73 20.37 -9.62
C ALA A 285 -15.19 21.81 -9.80
N ASN A 286 -14.26 22.25 -8.93
CA ASN A 286 -13.61 23.56 -9.02
C ASN A 286 -12.26 23.50 -9.76
N GLY A 287 -11.97 22.44 -10.52
CA GLY A 287 -10.74 22.34 -11.33
C GLY A 287 -9.47 22.00 -10.54
N GLY A 288 -9.61 21.46 -9.32
CA GLY A 288 -8.48 21.16 -8.44
C GLY A 288 -7.49 20.15 -9.02
N LEU A 289 -7.95 19.19 -9.84
CA LEU A 289 -7.06 18.22 -10.49
C LEU A 289 -6.07 18.88 -11.46
N GLN A 290 -6.52 19.89 -12.20
CA GLN A 290 -5.71 20.65 -13.15
C GLN A 290 -4.76 21.59 -12.41
N LEU A 291 -5.26 22.30 -11.39
CA LEU A 291 -4.43 23.16 -10.55
C LEU A 291 -3.27 22.38 -9.91
N LEU A 292 -3.58 21.23 -9.28
CA LEU A 292 -2.57 20.36 -8.67
C LEU A 292 -1.53 19.86 -9.67
N GLN A 293 -1.92 19.59 -10.91
CA GLN A 293 -1.02 19.15 -11.97
C GLN A 293 -0.07 20.28 -12.38
N ARG A 294 -0.58 21.51 -12.53
CA ARG A 294 0.24 22.70 -12.80
C ARG A 294 1.27 22.95 -11.70
N ILE A 295 0.86 22.85 -10.44
CA ILE A 295 1.77 22.99 -9.29
C ILE A 295 2.82 21.87 -9.29
N TYR A 296 2.40 20.64 -9.58
CA TYR A 296 3.31 19.49 -9.68
C TYR A 296 4.37 19.72 -10.76
N GLU A 297 4.01 20.27 -11.91
CA GLU A 297 4.96 20.56 -12.99
C GLU A 297 5.92 21.72 -12.66
N LEU A 298 5.44 22.74 -11.95
CA LEU A 298 6.25 23.91 -11.59
C LEU A 298 7.22 23.64 -10.44
N HIS A 299 6.88 22.72 -9.54
CA HIS A 299 7.67 22.43 -8.35
C HIS A 299 8.33 21.05 -8.38
N LYS A 300 8.84 20.61 -9.54
CA LYS A 300 9.53 19.30 -9.69
C LYS A 300 10.67 19.10 -8.68
N GLU A 301 11.39 20.18 -8.38
CA GLU A 301 12.53 20.19 -7.45
C GLU A 301 12.13 20.28 -5.97
N SER A 302 10.84 20.30 -5.63
CA SER A 302 10.36 20.42 -4.24
C SER A 302 9.66 19.13 -3.78
N PRO A 303 10.39 18.14 -3.23
CA PRO A 303 9.81 16.88 -2.76
C PRO A 303 8.66 17.05 -1.76
N LYS A 304 8.66 18.14 -0.98
CA LYS A 304 7.60 18.44 -0.01
C LYS A 304 6.29 18.86 -0.67
N ILE A 305 6.34 19.69 -1.72
CA ILE A 305 5.14 20.07 -2.49
C ILE A 305 4.62 18.85 -3.25
N GLN A 306 5.54 18.17 -3.95
CA GLN A 306 5.27 16.95 -4.71
C GLN A 306 4.57 15.88 -3.86
N ARG A 307 5.08 15.59 -2.65
CA ARG A 307 4.46 14.59 -1.77
C ARG A 307 3.03 14.98 -1.37
N ASN A 308 2.77 16.25 -1.04
CA ASN A 308 1.46 16.70 -0.57
C ASN A 308 0.44 16.62 -1.70
N ILE A 309 0.84 16.96 -2.93
CA ILE A 309 -0.01 16.78 -4.11
C ILE A 309 -0.36 15.31 -4.33
N VAL A 310 0.63 14.41 -4.33
CA VAL A 310 0.37 12.96 -4.51
C VAL A 310 -0.49 12.40 -3.37
N ARG A 311 -0.35 12.92 -2.13
CA ARG A 311 -1.23 12.58 -1.00
C ARG A 311 -2.69 12.98 -1.25
N ILE A 312 -2.93 14.21 -1.74
CA ILE A 312 -4.28 14.69 -2.10
C ILE A 312 -4.90 13.77 -3.15
N ILE A 313 -4.16 13.48 -4.23
CA ILE A 313 -4.63 12.56 -5.28
C ILE A 313 -4.89 11.16 -4.73
N GLY A 314 -4.05 10.67 -3.82
CA GLY A 314 -4.23 9.37 -3.15
C GLY A 314 -5.48 9.31 -2.27
N ASN A 315 -5.88 10.43 -1.67
CA ASN A 315 -7.12 10.52 -0.92
C ASN A 315 -8.33 10.59 -1.86
N MET A 316 -8.29 11.42 -2.90
CA MET A 316 -9.34 11.47 -3.93
C MET A 316 -9.54 10.10 -4.61
N ALA A 317 -8.47 9.33 -4.80
CA ALA A 317 -8.52 7.98 -5.37
C ALA A 317 -9.29 6.95 -4.52
N LEU A 318 -9.61 7.24 -3.25
CA LEU A 318 -10.48 6.39 -2.42
C LEU A 318 -11.94 6.37 -2.92
N HIS A 319 -12.32 7.39 -3.70
CA HIS A 319 -13.68 7.64 -4.15
C HIS A 319 -13.84 7.24 -5.62
N GLU A 320 -14.57 6.13 -5.85
CA GLU A 320 -14.70 5.50 -7.17
C GLU A 320 -15.34 6.41 -8.23
N ASN A 321 -16.23 7.31 -7.81
CA ASN A 321 -16.84 8.32 -8.67
C ASN A 321 -15.81 9.28 -9.29
N LEU A 322 -14.68 9.52 -8.61
CA LEU A 322 -13.62 10.41 -9.09
C LEU A 322 -12.59 9.71 -9.98
N HIS A 323 -12.59 8.37 -10.07
CA HIS A 323 -11.57 7.62 -10.83
C HIS A 323 -11.51 8.05 -12.30
N SER A 324 -12.67 8.25 -12.93
CA SER A 324 -12.75 8.71 -14.33
C SER A 324 -12.17 10.12 -14.53
N ALA A 325 -12.34 11.02 -13.57
CA ALA A 325 -11.80 12.37 -13.62
C ALA A 325 -10.28 12.37 -13.42
N ILE A 326 -9.78 11.61 -12.44
CA ILE A 326 -8.35 11.44 -12.16
C ILE A 326 -7.63 10.86 -13.38
N VAL A 327 -8.21 9.85 -14.04
CA VAL A 327 -7.59 9.23 -15.21
C VAL A 327 -7.61 10.16 -16.42
N ARG A 328 -8.75 10.82 -16.72
CA ARG A 328 -8.87 11.74 -17.87
C ARG A 328 -7.98 12.97 -17.75
N SER A 329 -7.70 13.44 -16.54
CA SER A 329 -6.76 14.55 -16.29
C SER A 329 -5.28 14.15 -16.38
N GLY A 330 -4.97 12.87 -16.66
CA GLY A 330 -3.60 12.41 -16.90
C GLY A 330 -2.82 12.04 -15.65
N TRP A 331 -3.44 12.01 -14.46
CA TRP A 331 -2.74 11.69 -13.22
C TRP A 331 -2.13 10.30 -13.18
N VAL A 332 -2.68 9.32 -13.91
CA VAL A 332 -2.12 7.96 -13.93
C VAL A 332 -0.68 7.95 -14.47
N SER A 333 -0.37 8.80 -15.47
CA SER A 333 1.00 8.96 -15.97
C SER A 333 1.93 9.52 -14.91
N ILE A 334 1.48 10.58 -14.23
CA ILE A 334 2.23 11.26 -13.17
C ILE A 334 2.48 10.31 -11.99
N LEU A 335 1.47 9.52 -11.60
CA LEU A 335 1.60 8.54 -10.53
C LEU A 335 2.54 7.38 -10.92
N ALA A 336 2.49 6.92 -12.17
CA ALA A 336 3.41 5.89 -12.67
C ALA A 336 4.87 6.38 -12.67
N GLU A 337 5.11 7.65 -13.01
CA GLU A 337 6.41 8.30 -12.89
C GLU A 337 6.82 8.46 -11.41
N ALA A 338 5.92 8.96 -10.56
CA ALA A 338 6.16 9.17 -9.14
C ALA A 338 6.48 7.86 -8.39
N MET A 339 5.92 6.71 -8.82
CA MET A 339 6.30 5.39 -8.29
C MET A 339 7.78 5.04 -8.51
N LYS A 340 8.42 5.63 -9.52
CA LYS A 340 9.85 5.45 -9.83
C LYS A 340 10.74 6.50 -9.15
N SER A 341 10.17 7.42 -8.37
CA SER A 341 10.92 8.46 -7.68
C SER A 341 11.97 7.85 -6.73
N PRO A 342 13.18 8.43 -6.64
CA PRO A 342 14.17 8.03 -5.64
C PRO A 342 13.73 8.39 -4.21
N HIS A 343 12.71 9.23 -4.06
CA HIS A 343 12.14 9.58 -2.76
C HIS A 343 11.07 8.56 -2.34
N VAL A 344 11.42 7.67 -1.40
CA VAL A 344 10.56 6.56 -0.98
C VAL A 344 9.16 6.98 -0.51
N ILE A 345 9.04 8.15 0.12
CA ILE A 345 7.75 8.68 0.62
C ILE A 345 6.82 8.99 -0.56
N GLN A 346 7.33 9.71 -1.56
CA GLN A 346 6.58 10.08 -2.76
C GLN A 346 6.15 8.83 -3.53
N ALA A 347 7.09 7.89 -3.75
CA ALA A 347 6.81 6.63 -4.43
C ALA A 347 5.75 5.79 -3.69
N SER A 348 5.75 5.81 -2.36
CA SER A 348 4.79 5.06 -1.56
C SER A 348 3.39 5.70 -1.56
N HIS A 349 3.29 7.03 -1.57
CA HIS A 349 1.99 7.69 -1.79
C HIS A 349 1.45 7.44 -3.20
N ALA A 350 2.31 7.42 -4.22
CA ALA A 350 1.92 7.09 -5.58
C ALA A 350 1.41 5.64 -5.68
N ALA A 351 2.11 4.69 -5.04
CA ALA A 351 1.68 3.30 -4.96
C ALA A 351 0.31 3.16 -4.25
N ARG A 352 0.09 3.91 -3.16
CA ARG A 352 -1.21 3.98 -2.47
C ARG A 352 -2.31 4.49 -3.38
N ALA A 353 -2.08 5.61 -4.07
CA ALA A 353 -3.04 6.22 -4.99
C ALA A 353 -3.44 5.24 -6.11
N LEU A 354 -2.45 4.61 -6.75
CA LEU A 354 -2.70 3.63 -7.80
C LEU A 354 -3.42 2.38 -7.28
N ALA A 355 -3.07 1.89 -6.08
CA ALA A 355 -3.80 0.78 -5.46
C ALA A 355 -5.26 1.12 -5.18
N ASN A 356 -5.56 2.35 -4.75
CA ASN A 356 -6.93 2.82 -4.54
C ASN A 356 -7.70 2.98 -5.87
N LEU A 357 -7.05 3.41 -6.95
CA LEU A 357 -7.64 3.44 -8.30
C LEU A 357 -7.95 2.03 -8.85
N ASP A 358 -7.20 1.02 -8.43
CA ASP A 358 -7.31 -0.34 -8.97
C ASP A 358 -8.37 -1.20 -8.27
N ARG A 359 -9.65 -0.98 -8.59
CA ARG A 359 -10.77 -1.79 -8.07
C ARG A 359 -10.93 -3.16 -8.70
N GLU A 360 -10.12 -3.48 -9.71
CA GLU A 360 -10.13 -4.81 -10.34
C GLU A 360 -9.38 -5.83 -9.48
N THR A 361 -8.23 -5.43 -8.92
CA THR A 361 -7.37 -6.33 -8.14
C THR A 361 -7.31 -6.02 -6.66
N VAL A 362 -7.67 -4.80 -6.24
CA VAL A 362 -7.65 -4.37 -4.84
C VAL A 362 -9.07 -4.04 -4.41
N ARG A 363 -9.56 -4.71 -3.37
CA ARG A 363 -10.88 -4.43 -2.77
C ARG A 363 -10.75 -3.52 -1.56
N GLU A 364 -9.63 -3.65 -0.88
CA GLU A 364 -9.24 -2.90 0.30
C GLU A 364 -9.09 -1.39 -0.04
N LYS A 365 -9.27 -0.55 0.99
CA LYS A 365 -9.11 0.90 0.89
C LYS A 365 -7.95 1.35 1.75
N TYR A 366 -6.93 1.94 1.14
CA TYR A 366 -5.73 2.41 1.83
C TYR A 366 -5.88 3.90 2.15
N LEU A 367 -6.36 4.19 3.36
CA LEU A 367 -6.53 5.54 3.89
C LEU A 367 -5.19 6.31 4.01
N ASP A 368 -5.24 7.63 4.20
CA ASP A 368 -4.00 8.40 4.41
C ASP A 368 -3.23 7.91 5.62
N GLY A 369 -1.90 7.89 5.51
CA GLY A 369 -1.01 7.30 6.50
C GLY A 369 -0.90 5.76 6.45
N VAL A 370 -1.65 5.06 5.59
CA VAL A 370 -1.43 3.61 5.35
C VAL A 370 -0.48 3.42 4.17
N PHE A 371 0.74 2.95 4.45
CA PHE A 371 1.77 2.69 3.44
C PHE A 371 1.87 1.22 3.12
N VAL A 372 1.45 0.83 1.92
CA VAL A 372 1.69 -0.52 1.38
C VAL A 372 3.13 -0.59 0.90
N LEU A 373 3.99 -1.19 1.71
CA LEU A 373 5.42 -1.34 1.41
C LEU A 373 5.65 -2.50 0.44
N HIS A 374 4.85 -3.57 0.54
CA HIS A 374 4.87 -4.71 -0.37
C HIS A 374 3.51 -5.43 -0.38
N PRO A 375 3.00 -5.87 -1.54
CA PRO A 375 3.44 -5.54 -2.89
C PRO A 375 2.96 -4.15 -3.33
N GLN A 376 3.85 -3.35 -3.95
CA GLN A 376 3.47 -2.06 -4.53
C GLN A 376 2.81 -2.20 -5.92
N CYS A 377 3.15 -3.26 -6.65
CA CYS A 377 2.63 -3.57 -7.98
C CYS A 377 1.63 -4.75 -7.92
N ARG A 378 0.83 -4.94 -8.98
CA ARG A 378 0.03 -6.15 -9.18
C ARG A 378 0.95 -7.37 -9.12
N THR A 379 0.53 -8.40 -8.37
CA THR A 379 1.24 -9.67 -8.28
C THR A 379 0.27 -10.82 -8.49
N SER A 380 0.75 -11.87 -9.17
CA SER A 380 0.03 -13.14 -9.29
C SER A 380 0.27 -14.05 -8.09
N GLN A 381 1.23 -13.72 -7.21
CA GLN A 381 1.51 -14.51 -6.02
C GLN A 381 0.45 -14.23 -4.96
N PRO A 382 -0.15 -15.27 -4.35
CA PRO A 382 -1.10 -15.08 -3.28
C PRO A 382 -0.41 -14.49 -2.05
N ILE A 383 -1.07 -13.49 -1.45
CA ILE A 383 -0.66 -12.93 -0.17
C ILE A 383 -1.15 -13.85 0.95
N LYS A 384 -0.20 -14.40 1.70
CA LYS A 384 -0.47 -15.39 2.75
C LYS A 384 -0.62 -14.81 4.15
N ALA A 385 0.02 -13.67 4.43
CA ALA A 385 -0.01 -13.03 5.74
C ALA A 385 0.30 -11.54 5.65
N ASP A 386 -0.10 -10.79 6.68
CA ASP A 386 0.18 -9.38 6.88
C ASP A 386 1.28 -9.17 7.93
N VAL A 387 2.23 -8.28 7.66
CA VAL A 387 3.20 -7.78 8.64
C VAL A 387 3.02 -6.28 8.79
N LEU A 388 2.68 -5.86 10.00
CA LEU A 388 2.29 -4.49 10.32
C LEU A 388 3.39 -3.80 11.10
N PHE A 389 3.78 -2.61 10.65
CA PHE A 389 4.82 -1.79 11.24
C PHE A 389 4.23 -0.51 11.87
N ILE A 390 4.35 -0.37 13.19
CA ILE A 390 3.80 0.76 13.96
C ILE A 390 4.93 1.52 14.66
N HIS A 391 5.23 2.73 14.20
CA HIS A 391 6.36 3.52 14.70
C HIS A 391 6.09 4.13 16.09
N GLY A 392 7.13 4.64 16.75
CA GLY A 392 7.04 5.37 18.01
C GLY A 392 6.82 6.88 17.86
N LEU A 393 6.86 7.60 18.98
CA LEU A 393 6.75 9.07 19.03
C LEU A 393 7.88 9.75 18.25
N LEU A 394 7.58 10.86 17.56
CA LEU A 394 8.47 11.55 16.62
C LEU A 394 9.02 10.65 15.49
N GLY A 395 8.44 9.46 15.31
CA GLY A 395 8.74 8.51 14.25
C GLY A 395 7.91 8.73 12.99
N ALA A 396 8.18 7.92 11.97
CA ALA A 396 7.43 7.86 10.72
C ALA A 396 7.83 6.55 10.01
N ALA A 397 7.05 6.09 9.03
CA ALA A 397 7.29 4.81 8.34
C ALA A 397 8.73 4.71 7.80
N PHE A 398 9.22 5.78 7.18
CA PHE A 398 10.55 5.83 6.55
C PHE A 398 11.64 6.46 7.44
N LYS A 399 11.27 6.88 8.67
CA LYS A 399 12.22 7.40 9.67
C LYS A 399 12.63 6.31 10.67
N THR A 400 11.67 5.48 11.07
CA THR A 400 11.85 4.42 12.06
C THR A 400 12.39 3.15 11.41
N TRP A 401 11.82 2.74 10.27
CA TRP A 401 12.12 1.45 9.62
C TRP A 401 13.15 1.56 8.49
N ARG A 402 14.21 2.35 8.70
CA ARG A 402 15.31 2.55 7.73
C ARG A 402 16.59 1.87 8.19
N GLN A 403 17.56 1.72 7.29
CA GLN A 403 18.89 1.25 7.66
C GLN A 403 19.59 2.26 8.59
N GLN A 404 20.43 1.77 9.51
CA GLN A 404 21.21 2.66 10.39
C GLN A 404 22.13 3.54 9.54
N ASP A 405 22.21 4.82 9.94
CA ASP A 405 23.10 5.77 9.29
C ASP A 405 24.56 5.43 9.68
N SER A 406 25.47 5.41 8.70
CA SER A 406 26.90 5.16 8.92
C SER A 406 27.52 6.34 9.69
N ASP A 407 28.32 6.08 10.75
CA ASP A 407 28.98 7.10 11.59
C ASP A 407 30.17 7.82 10.89
N GLN A 408 30.22 7.85 9.55
CA GLN A 408 31.31 8.50 8.82
C GLN A 408 31.25 10.03 9.04
N SER A 409 32.07 10.47 9.98
CA SER A 409 32.46 11.84 10.21
C SER A 409 32.95 12.48 8.92
N GLN A 410 32.50 13.71 8.68
CA GLN A 410 33.08 14.70 7.77
C GLN A 410 34.57 14.45 7.49
N ASN A 411 34.88 13.91 6.31
CA ASN A 411 36.15 13.99 5.56
C ASN A 411 36.34 12.70 4.76
N GLU A 412 35.57 12.52 3.70
CA GLU A 412 36.04 11.94 2.45
C GLU A 412 34.99 12.30 1.39
N ILE A 413 35.46 12.78 0.24
CA ILE A 413 34.62 13.14 -0.91
C ILE A 413 33.94 11.83 -1.35
N ILE A 414 32.64 11.73 -1.06
CA ILE A 414 31.82 10.57 -1.41
C ILE A 414 31.80 10.47 -2.93
N SER A 415 32.54 9.50 -3.46
CA SER A 415 32.23 8.92 -4.76
C SER A 415 30.80 8.36 -4.70
N GLU A 416 30.03 8.74 -5.70
CA GLU A 416 28.65 8.35 -5.96
C GLU A 416 28.39 6.85 -5.66
N GLU A 417 27.25 6.58 -4.99
CA GLU A 417 26.67 5.25 -4.77
C GLU A 417 27.36 4.32 -3.75
N GLU A 418 26.99 4.43 -2.45
CA GLU A 418 26.98 3.24 -1.59
C GLU A 418 25.95 2.24 -2.17
N GLU A 419 26.40 1.34 -3.05
CA GLU A 419 25.62 0.21 -3.58
C GLU A 419 25.11 -0.67 -2.42
N GLY A 420 23.97 -0.30 -1.81
CA GLY A 420 23.33 -1.15 -0.80
C GLY A 420 22.52 -0.45 0.29
N TYR A 421 22.59 0.88 0.44
CA TYR A 421 21.78 1.55 1.47
C TYR A 421 20.28 1.43 1.19
N THR A 422 19.48 1.11 2.20
CA THR A 422 18.02 1.13 2.10
C THR A 422 17.36 2.18 2.97
N GLN A 423 16.54 3.02 2.33
CA GLN A 423 15.67 3.98 3.01
C GLN A 423 14.52 3.30 3.78
N CYS A 424 14.25 2.01 3.53
CA CYS A 424 13.17 1.28 4.19
C CYS A 424 13.43 -0.23 4.10
N TRP A 425 14.01 -0.82 5.14
CA TRP A 425 14.39 -2.23 5.13
C TRP A 425 13.18 -3.19 5.05
N PRO A 426 11.96 -2.88 5.56
CA PRO A 426 10.81 -3.75 5.33
C PRO A 426 10.38 -3.78 3.86
N LYS A 427 10.48 -2.64 3.17
CA LYS A 427 10.14 -2.49 1.74
C LYS A 427 11.14 -3.19 0.82
N THR A 428 12.40 -3.32 1.24
CA THR A 428 13.48 -3.88 0.41
C THR A 428 13.85 -5.29 0.86
N TRP A 429 14.42 -5.41 2.07
CA TRP A 429 14.99 -6.65 2.58
C TRP A 429 13.89 -7.68 2.88
N LEU A 430 12.91 -7.32 3.72
CA LEU A 430 11.85 -8.25 4.12
C LEU A 430 10.94 -8.63 2.94
N ALA A 431 10.59 -7.68 2.09
CA ALA A 431 9.82 -7.94 0.87
C ALA A 431 10.53 -8.93 -0.09
N THR A 432 11.86 -8.88 -0.15
CA THR A 432 12.67 -9.80 -0.98
C THR A 432 12.76 -11.18 -0.34
N ASP A 433 13.00 -11.24 0.97
CA ASP A 433 13.21 -12.49 1.69
C ASP A 433 11.89 -13.25 1.90
N CYS A 434 10.75 -12.54 1.95
CA CYS A 434 9.41 -13.12 2.12
C CYS A 434 8.38 -12.48 1.15
N PRO A 435 8.40 -12.83 -0.15
CA PRO A 435 7.57 -12.18 -1.17
C PRO A 435 6.07 -12.48 -1.05
N ALA A 436 5.68 -13.51 -0.30
CA ALA A 436 4.29 -13.89 -0.05
C ALA A 436 3.59 -13.04 1.04
N LEU A 437 4.32 -12.13 1.69
CA LEU A 437 3.76 -11.24 2.71
C LEU A 437 3.14 -10.00 2.07
N ARG A 438 2.13 -9.43 2.73
CA ARG A 438 1.77 -8.03 2.55
C ARG A 438 2.35 -7.25 3.73
N ILE A 439 3.16 -6.24 3.43
CA ILE A 439 3.87 -5.44 4.42
C ILE A 439 3.25 -4.05 4.43
N ILE A 440 2.73 -3.65 5.58
CA ILE A 440 2.06 -2.36 5.78
C ILE A 440 2.75 -1.62 6.91
N SER A 441 3.09 -0.35 6.69
CA SER A 441 3.42 0.58 7.77
C SER A 441 2.26 1.56 7.93
N VAL A 442 1.87 1.85 9.16
CA VAL A 442 0.80 2.83 9.43
C VAL A 442 1.34 4.00 10.22
N GLU A 443 1.00 5.20 9.75
CA GLU A 443 1.29 6.46 10.40
C GLU A 443 0.07 6.97 11.16
N TYR A 444 0.39 7.56 12.30
CA TYR A 444 -0.52 8.33 13.14
C TYR A 444 0.19 9.62 13.54
N ASP A 445 -0.58 10.64 13.87
CA ASP A 445 0.00 11.94 14.19
C ASP A 445 0.84 11.85 15.48
N THR A 446 2.15 11.90 15.31
CA THR A 446 3.15 12.02 16.38
C THR A 446 3.88 13.35 16.34
N GLN A 447 3.59 14.17 15.33
CA GLN A 447 4.25 15.45 15.19
C GLN A 447 3.63 16.42 16.18
N LEU A 448 4.48 17.27 16.75
CA LEU A 448 4.04 18.51 17.37
C LEU A 448 3.60 19.42 16.23
N SER A 449 2.46 19.10 15.62
CA SER A 449 1.82 19.72 14.47
C SER A 449 2.78 19.93 13.26
N ASP A 450 2.54 19.23 12.13
CA ASP A 450 3.15 19.57 10.82
C ASP A 450 3.00 21.08 10.52
N TRP A 451 1.96 21.67 11.11
CA TRP A 451 1.73 23.09 11.23
C TRP A 451 2.58 23.65 12.37
N LYS A 452 3.48 24.59 12.10
CA LYS A 452 4.30 25.27 13.14
C LYS A 452 3.46 25.93 14.25
N ALA A 453 2.15 26.11 14.03
CA ALA A 453 1.19 26.60 15.00
C ALA A 453 0.50 25.45 15.76
N LYS A 454 0.41 25.55 17.09
CA LYS A 454 -0.36 24.60 17.91
C LYS A 454 -1.86 24.89 17.77
N CYS A 455 -2.66 23.88 17.42
CA CYS A 455 -4.11 24.02 17.48
C CYS A 455 -4.60 24.15 18.94
N PRO A 456 -5.49 25.12 19.26
CA PRO A 456 -6.02 25.30 20.61
C PRO A 456 -6.81 24.10 21.19
N VAL A 457 -7.34 23.22 20.33
CA VAL A 457 -8.25 22.12 20.70
C VAL A 457 -7.57 20.74 20.60
N GLU A 458 -6.26 20.69 20.33
CA GLU A 458 -5.49 19.47 20.03
C GLU A 458 -5.40 18.46 21.19
N ASN A 459 -5.72 18.85 22.43
CA ASN A 459 -5.40 18.05 23.62
C ASN A 459 -6.07 16.66 23.65
N HIS A 460 -7.25 16.50 23.03
CA HIS A 460 -7.96 15.22 23.00
C HIS A 460 -7.45 14.24 21.92
N ARG A 461 -6.90 14.75 20.79
CA ARG A 461 -6.36 13.93 19.68
C ARG A 461 -5.04 13.24 20.03
N LYS A 462 -4.46 13.60 21.17
CA LYS A 462 -3.16 13.13 21.66
C LYS A 462 -3.23 11.91 22.59
N SER A 463 -4.40 11.35 22.87
CA SER A 463 -4.48 10.15 23.73
C SER A 463 -4.10 8.87 22.98
N ILE A 464 -3.54 7.90 23.69
CA ILE A 464 -3.29 6.53 23.21
C ILE A 464 -4.59 5.88 22.72
N ALA A 465 -5.71 6.11 23.44
CA ALA A 465 -7.02 5.57 23.08
C ALA A 465 -7.55 6.10 21.74
N TYR A 466 -7.49 7.41 21.51
CA TYR A 466 -7.92 8.00 20.24
C TYR A 466 -7.09 7.48 19.06
N ARG A 467 -5.75 7.50 19.20
CA ARG A 467 -4.83 7.07 18.14
C ARG A 467 -4.95 5.58 17.83
N SER A 468 -5.10 4.74 18.84
CA SER A 468 -5.31 3.30 18.64
C SER A 468 -6.62 3.04 17.89
N ASN A 469 -7.70 3.73 18.21
CA ASN A 469 -8.96 3.61 17.48
C ASN A 469 -8.83 4.10 16.02
N GLU A 470 -8.16 5.22 15.78
CA GLU A 470 -7.90 5.72 14.42
C GLU A 470 -7.10 4.71 13.59
N LEU A 471 -6.00 4.20 14.15
CA LEU A 471 -5.17 3.17 13.52
C LEU A 471 -5.96 1.88 13.25
N LEU A 472 -6.78 1.43 14.20
CA LEU A 472 -7.59 0.23 14.06
C LEU A 472 -8.60 0.37 12.91
N ASN A 473 -9.24 1.53 12.77
CA ASN A 473 -10.15 1.82 11.67
C ASN A 473 -9.43 1.82 10.31
N LYS A 474 -8.23 2.40 10.23
CA LYS A 474 -7.38 2.37 9.04
C LYS A 474 -7.00 0.95 8.64
N LEU A 475 -6.61 0.12 9.62
CA LEU A 475 -6.25 -1.28 9.39
C LEU A 475 -7.46 -2.11 8.94
N LYS A 476 -8.63 -1.92 9.55
CA LYS A 476 -9.89 -2.58 9.13
C LYS A 476 -10.25 -2.22 7.69
N ALA A 477 -10.16 -0.93 7.30
CA ALA A 477 -10.40 -0.48 5.93
C ALA A 477 -9.39 -1.09 4.92
N ALA A 478 -8.16 -1.33 5.36
CA ALA A 478 -7.12 -2.01 4.59
C ALA A 478 -7.27 -3.55 4.56
N GLY A 479 -8.37 -4.11 5.09
CA GLY A 479 -8.62 -5.55 5.12
C GLY A 479 -7.62 -6.34 5.97
N VAL A 480 -7.09 -5.70 7.03
CA VAL A 480 -6.18 -6.36 7.98
C VAL A 480 -7.00 -7.17 8.97
N GLY A 481 -6.59 -8.41 9.20
CA GLY A 481 -7.31 -9.38 10.02
C GLY A 481 -8.02 -10.48 9.23
N ASP A 482 -8.11 -10.37 7.90
CA ASP A 482 -8.64 -11.43 7.02
C ASP A 482 -7.64 -12.58 6.78
N ARG A 483 -6.38 -12.36 7.16
CA ARG A 483 -5.25 -13.26 6.98
C ARG A 483 -4.31 -13.15 8.19
N PRO A 484 -3.45 -14.16 8.46
CA PRO A 484 -2.51 -14.16 9.57
C PRO A 484 -1.72 -12.84 9.70
N VAL A 485 -1.58 -12.32 10.92
CA VAL A 485 -0.99 -11.01 11.20
C VAL A 485 0.20 -11.13 12.16
N ILE A 486 1.30 -10.48 11.80
CA ILE A 486 2.43 -10.19 12.70
C ILE A 486 2.49 -8.68 12.96
N TRP A 487 2.57 -8.31 14.23
CA TRP A 487 2.71 -6.91 14.66
C TRP A 487 4.17 -6.61 14.97
N ILE A 488 4.71 -5.52 14.45
CA ILE A 488 6.05 -5.04 14.74
C ILE A 488 5.93 -3.58 15.14
N SER A 489 6.38 -3.26 16.35
CA SER A 489 6.14 -1.93 16.92
C SER A 489 7.33 -1.42 17.68
N HIS A 490 7.47 -0.09 17.73
CA HIS A 490 8.56 0.61 18.39
C HIS A 490 8.03 1.59 19.43
N SER A 491 8.63 1.60 20.62
CA SER A 491 8.36 2.63 21.65
C SER A 491 6.85 2.80 21.90
N MET A 492 6.33 4.04 21.89
CA MET A 492 4.89 4.32 22.05
C MET A 492 3.98 3.53 21.09
N GLY A 493 4.47 3.17 19.89
CA GLY A 493 3.74 2.35 18.93
C GLY A 493 3.32 0.99 19.50
N GLY A 494 4.11 0.39 20.39
CA GLY A 494 3.75 -0.87 21.04
C GLY A 494 2.60 -0.73 22.03
N LEU A 495 2.48 0.42 22.70
CA LEU A 495 1.33 0.72 23.56
C LEU A 495 0.05 0.89 22.74
N LEU A 496 0.16 1.50 21.55
CA LEU A 496 -0.96 1.57 20.60
C LEU A 496 -1.37 0.19 20.13
N VAL A 497 -0.43 -0.71 19.83
CA VAL A 497 -0.73 -2.11 19.47
C VAL A 497 -1.45 -2.83 20.62
N LYS A 498 -0.96 -2.71 21.87
CA LYS A 498 -1.66 -3.27 23.03
C LYS A 498 -3.10 -2.78 23.12
N LYS A 499 -3.29 -1.45 23.03
CA LYS A 499 -4.62 -0.85 23.14
C LYS A 499 -5.54 -1.29 21.99
N MET A 500 -5.04 -1.33 20.76
CA MET A 500 -5.79 -1.83 19.61
C MET A 500 -6.26 -3.27 19.80
N LEU A 501 -5.39 -4.17 20.27
CA LEU A 501 -5.73 -5.57 20.47
C LEU A 501 -6.71 -5.78 21.64
N VAL A 502 -6.52 -5.07 22.75
CA VAL A 502 -7.46 -5.09 23.88
C VAL A 502 -8.84 -4.60 23.43
N GLU A 503 -8.94 -3.46 22.77
CA GLU A 503 -10.23 -2.94 22.28
C GLU A 503 -10.85 -3.84 21.20
N ALA A 504 -10.05 -4.38 20.28
CA ALA A 504 -10.52 -5.33 19.28
C ALA A 504 -11.06 -6.62 19.93
N SER A 505 -10.48 -7.09 21.03
CA SER A 505 -10.98 -8.28 21.74
C SER A 505 -12.35 -8.09 22.41
N LYS A 506 -12.71 -6.83 22.70
CA LYS A 506 -14.02 -6.46 23.25
C LYS A 506 -15.10 -6.33 22.16
N ASN A 507 -14.71 -6.32 20.88
CA ASN A 507 -15.62 -6.16 19.74
C ASN A 507 -15.71 -7.46 18.90
N PRO A 508 -16.85 -8.16 18.90
CA PRO A 508 -17.03 -9.40 18.14
C PRO A 508 -16.73 -9.28 16.63
N GLU A 509 -16.94 -8.12 16.02
CA GLU A 509 -16.61 -7.90 14.60
C GLU A 509 -15.10 -7.98 14.31
N MET A 510 -14.28 -7.76 15.33
CA MET A 510 -12.82 -7.75 15.23
C MET A 510 -12.19 -9.09 15.62
N ASN A 511 -13.01 -10.11 15.91
CA ASN A 511 -12.56 -11.47 16.15
C ASN A 511 -11.61 -12.02 15.06
N PRO A 512 -11.81 -11.75 13.76
CA PRO A 512 -10.86 -12.17 12.73
C PRO A 512 -9.44 -11.66 12.99
N LEU A 513 -9.29 -10.38 13.36
CA LEU A 513 -8.00 -9.77 13.67
C LEU A 513 -7.32 -10.46 14.85
N ILE A 514 -8.09 -10.74 15.90
CA ILE A 514 -7.58 -11.40 17.11
C ILE A 514 -7.16 -12.84 16.81
N ASN A 515 -8.03 -13.61 16.15
CA ASN A 515 -7.77 -15.03 15.86
C ASN A 515 -6.62 -15.23 14.86
N ASN A 516 -6.43 -14.26 13.95
CA ASN A 516 -5.34 -14.29 12.97
C ASN A 516 -4.05 -13.66 13.49
N THR A 517 -4.01 -13.05 14.67
CA THR A 517 -2.75 -12.56 15.23
C THR A 517 -1.85 -13.74 15.62
N ARG A 518 -0.69 -13.86 14.97
CA ARG A 518 0.27 -14.97 15.16
C ARG A 518 1.46 -14.60 16.02
N GLY A 519 1.84 -13.33 16.02
CA GLY A 519 2.98 -12.88 16.79
C GLY A 519 3.12 -11.37 16.88
N ILE A 520 3.84 -10.92 17.91
CA ILE A 520 4.09 -9.52 18.20
C ILE A 520 5.57 -9.32 18.53
N ILE A 521 6.20 -8.35 17.87
CA ILE A 521 7.56 -7.89 18.17
C ILE A 521 7.48 -6.48 18.74
N PHE A 522 8.03 -6.31 19.94
CA PHE A 522 8.16 -5.03 20.63
C PHE A 522 9.62 -4.58 20.62
N TYR A 523 9.89 -3.44 20.02
CA TYR A 523 11.18 -2.76 20.06
C TYR A 523 11.15 -1.63 21.08
N SER A 524 11.82 -1.83 22.21
CA SER A 524 11.99 -0.84 23.27
C SER A 524 10.69 -0.14 23.66
N VAL A 525 9.67 -0.93 23.98
CA VAL A 525 8.35 -0.43 24.33
C VAL A 525 8.28 -0.24 25.83
N PRO A 526 7.94 0.95 26.36
CA PRO A 526 7.88 1.18 27.80
C PRO A 526 6.59 0.60 28.38
N HIS A 527 6.52 -0.73 28.52
CA HIS A 527 5.34 -1.45 28.99
C HIS A 527 4.89 -1.05 30.39
N HIS A 528 5.82 -0.66 31.26
CA HIS A 528 5.56 -0.14 32.61
C HIS A 528 5.72 1.39 32.72
N GLY A 529 5.79 2.07 31.57
CA GLY A 529 6.05 3.50 31.51
C GLY A 529 7.52 3.82 31.63
N SER A 530 7.88 5.05 31.27
CA SER A 530 9.26 5.48 31.22
C SER A 530 9.56 6.42 32.39
N GLN A 531 10.79 6.40 32.90
CA GLN A 531 11.27 7.35 33.92
C GLN A 531 11.43 8.78 33.37
N LEU A 532 10.87 9.07 32.19
CA LEU A 532 10.90 10.39 31.55
C LEU A 532 10.31 11.50 32.43
N ALA A 533 9.40 11.17 33.35
CA ALA A 533 8.82 12.10 34.31
C ALA A 533 9.80 12.57 35.40
N GLU A 534 10.85 11.79 35.69
CA GLU A 534 11.87 12.08 36.71
C GLU A 534 12.91 13.11 36.22
N TYR A 535 12.95 13.39 34.91
CA TYR A 535 13.81 14.42 34.35
C TYR A 535 13.26 15.83 34.59
N SER A 536 14.16 16.82 34.63
CA SER A 536 13.79 18.22 34.85
C SER A 536 12.74 18.68 33.85
N VAL A 537 11.85 19.57 34.29
CA VAL A 537 10.77 20.13 33.46
C VAL A 537 11.34 20.70 32.15
N ASN A 538 12.52 21.32 32.18
CA ASN A 538 13.20 21.85 31.00
C ASN A 538 13.62 20.76 30.01
N VAL A 539 14.14 19.62 30.50
CA VAL A 539 14.47 18.46 29.66
C VAL A 539 13.20 17.81 29.10
N ARG A 540 12.13 17.71 29.89
CA ARG A 540 10.83 17.20 29.43
C ARG A 540 10.21 18.08 28.33
N TYR A 541 10.26 19.42 28.47
CA TYR A 541 9.78 20.35 27.46
C TYR A 541 10.68 20.42 26.22
N LEU A 542 12.00 20.26 26.38
CA LEU A 542 12.96 20.22 25.27
C LEU A 542 12.77 18.97 24.42
N LEU A 543 12.48 17.83 25.06
CA LEU A 543 12.41 16.54 24.39
C LEU A 543 11.00 16.19 23.91
N PHE A 544 9.97 16.50 24.69
CA PHE A 544 8.61 15.98 24.49
C PHE A 544 7.51 16.92 25.06
N PRO A 545 7.23 18.07 24.44
CA PRO A 545 6.27 19.06 24.96
C PRO A 545 4.80 18.68 24.67
N SER A 546 4.27 17.58 25.25
CA SER A 546 2.89 17.16 24.95
C SER A 546 2.25 16.15 25.94
N VAL A 547 0.92 15.92 25.79
CA VAL A 547 0.05 15.02 26.61
C VAL A 547 0.57 13.57 26.68
N GLU A 548 1.26 13.16 25.61
CA GLU A 548 1.95 11.89 25.43
C GLU A 548 2.92 11.60 26.57
N VAL A 549 3.63 12.61 27.09
CA VAL A 549 4.54 12.42 28.23
C VAL A 549 3.79 12.16 29.54
N LYS A 550 2.57 12.68 29.67
CA LYS A 550 1.74 12.41 30.86
C LYS A 550 1.13 11.01 30.82
N GLU A 551 0.78 10.51 29.65
CA GLU A 551 0.30 9.11 29.50
C GLU A 551 1.45 8.09 29.53
N LEU A 552 2.68 8.51 29.19
CA LEU A 552 3.89 7.68 29.20
C LEU A 552 4.70 7.77 30.51
N SER A 553 4.24 8.55 31.49
CA SER A 553 4.92 8.65 32.78
C SER A 553 4.84 7.32 33.53
N LYS A 554 5.97 6.89 34.09
CA LYS A 554 6.02 5.81 35.07
C LYS A 554 4.93 6.00 36.14
N ASP A 555 4.25 4.91 36.49
CA ASP A 555 3.13 4.85 37.45
C ASP A 555 1.82 5.55 37.03
N CYS A 556 1.63 5.83 35.74
CA CYS A 556 0.32 6.28 35.23
C CYS A 556 -0.73 5.16 35.40
N PRO A 557 -1.86 5.39 36.10
CA PRO A 557 -2.88 4.37 36.32
C PRO A 557 -3.42 3.77 35.01
N ALA A 558 -3.62 4.61 33.98
CA ALA A 558 -4.12 4.18 32.68
C ALA A 558 -3.15 3.26 31.94
N LEU A 559 -1.83 3.45 32.14
CA LEU A 559 -0.82 2.59 31.52
C LEU A 559 -0.71 1.24 32.24
N LYS A 560 -0.84 1.24 33.57
CA LYS A 560 -0.92 0.01 34.36
C LYS A 560 -2.15 -0.80 33.99
N GLU A 561 -3.33 -0.16 33.92
CA GLU A 561 -4.56 -0.80 33.46
C GLU A 561 -4.39 -1.40 32.05
N LEU A 562 -3.80 -0.66 31.11
CA LEU A 562 -3.52 -1.18 29.77
C LEU A 562 -2.56 -2.39 29.78
N HIS A 563 -1.57 -2.39 30.66
CA HIS A 563 -0.65 -3.51 30.80
C HIS A 563 -1.39 -4.76 31.32
N ASP A 564 -2.16 -4.61 32.40
CA ASP A 564 -2.90 -5.70 33.04
C ASP A 564 -3.99 -6.27 32.10
N ASP A 565 -4.73 -5.40 31.41
CA ASP A 565 -5.71 -5.78 30.38
C ASP A 565 -5.06 -6.57 29.25
N PHE A 566 -3.89 -6.14 28.78
CA PHE A 566 -3.18 -6.82 27.70
C PHE A 566 -2.66 -8.19 28.13
N LEU A 567 -2.14 -8.33 29.34
CA LEU A 567 -1.71 -9.64 29.85
C LEU A 567 -2.89 -10.60 29.99
N THR A 568 -4.02 -10.11 30.48
CA THR A 568 -5.27 -10.90 30.55
C THR A 568 -5.71 -11.35 29.16
N PHE A 569 -5.69 -10.45 28.18
CA PHE A 569 -5.95 -10.77 26.77
C PHE A 569 -4.98 -11.82 26.21
N ALA A 570 -3.70 -11.74 26.55
CA ALA A 570 -2.66 -12.61 26.03
C ALA A 570 -2.69 -14.03 26.62
N GLN A 571 -3.14 -14.20 27.87
CA GLN A 571 -3.18 -15.49 28.57
C GLN A 571 -3.96 -16.57 27.80
N ASP A 572 -5.07 -16.18 27.17
CA ASP A 572 -5.97 -17.09 26.46
C ASP A 572 -5.66 -17.19 24.96
N ARG A 573 -4.46 -16.80 24.52
CA ARG A 573 -4.11 -16.70 23.10
C ARG A 573 -2.78 -17.35 22.78
N ASN A 574 -2.72 -18.01 21.63
CA ASN A 574 -1.55 -18.73 21.15
C ASN A 574 -0.78 -17.91 20.10
N PHE A 575 -0.39 -16.68 20.45
CA PHE A 575 0.53 -15.87 19.63
C PHE A 575 1.89 -15.75 20.31
N GLN A 576 2.95 -15.67 19.51
CA GLN A 576 4.32 -15.54 20.02
C GLN A 576 4.63 -14.07 20.33
N VAL A 577 5.52 -13.83 21.30
CA VAL A 577 5.96 -12.47 21.66
C VAL A 577 7.49 -12.42 21.73
N LEU A 578 8.06 -11.37 21.15
CA LEU A 578 9.49 -11.09 21.18
C LEU A 578 9.73 -9.62 21.56
N ASN A 579 10.54 -9.40 22.59
CA ASN A 579 10.87 -8.08 23.10
C ASN A 579 12.36 -7.79 22.84
N PHE A 580 12.67 -6.74 22.12
CA PHE A 580 14.01 -6.17 22.04
C PHE A 580 14.09 -4.94 22.94
N VAL A 581 15.21 -4.74 23.62
CA VAL A 581 15.44 -3.54 24.44
C VAL A 581 16.82 -2.95 24.20
N GLU A 582 16.89 -1.62 24.15
CA GLU A 582 18.16 -0.89 24.12
C GLU A 582 18.98 -1.09 25.39
N THR A 583 20.30 -1.08 25.27
CA THR A 583 21.20 -1.00 26.44
C THR A 583 22.06 0.25 26.45
N LEU A 584 22.17 0.97 25.33
CA LEU A 584 22.94 2.22 25.25
C LEU A 584 22.05 3.46 25.41
N PRO A 585 22.52 4.51 26.11
CA PRO A 585 21.80 5.77 26.20
C PRO A 585 21.78 6.49 24.84
N THR A 586 20.65 7.13 24.55
CA THR A 586 20.47 8.01 23.39
C THR A 586 21.06 9.39 23.70
N ARG A 587 21.90 9.90 22.79
CA ARG A 587 22.44 11.27 22.88
C ARG A 587 21.46 12.25 22.28
N ILE A 588 21.07 13.27 23.02
CA ILE A 588 20.20 14.34 22.56
C ILE A 588 20.94 15.67 22.71
N GLY A 589 21.33 16.25 21.58
CA GLY A 589 22.31 17.35 21.56
C GLY A 589 23.69 16.91 22.08
N SER A 590 24.53 17.88 22.43
CA SER A 590 25.91 17.63 22.89
C SER A 590 26.00 17.17 24.35
N MET A 591 25.00 17.47 25.18
CA MET A 591 25.12 17.36 26.65
C MET A 591 24.22 16.30 27.30
N ILE A 592 23.14 15.85 26.64
CA ILE A 592 22.15 14.97 27.28
C ILE A 592 22.35 13.54 26.80
N LYS A 593 22.59 12.63 27.74
CA LYS A 593 22.56 11.17 27.53
C LYS A 593 21.37 10.61 28.31
N LEU A 594 20.43 10.02 27.58
CA LEU A 594 19.16 9.56 28.13
C LEU A 594 18.93 8.10 27.77
N HIS A 595 18.74 7.26 28.77
CA HIS A 595 18.19 5.92 28.54
C HIS A 595 16.67 6.06 28.45
N VAL A 596 16.11 5.86 27.24
CA VAL A 596 14.71 6.24 26.95
C VAL A 596 13.76 5.22 27.57
N VAL A 597 14.07 3.93 27.43
CA VAL A 597 13.31 2.83 27.99
C VAL A 597 14.24 1.87 28.74
N PRO A 598 14.23 1.91 30.09
CA PRO A 598 14.95 0.94 30.91
C PRO A 598 14.50 -0.51 30.66
N VAL A 599 15.41 -1.46 30.90
CA VAL A 599 15.15 -2.90 30.71
C VAL A 599 13.93 -3.37 31.50
N GLU A 600 13.77 -2.89 32.73
CA GLU A 600 12.63 -3.22 33.60
C GLU A 600 11.30 -2.68 33.05
N SER A 601 11.35 -1.60 32.25
CA SER A 601 10.17 -1.05 31.60
C SER A 601 9.83 -1.78 30.30
N ALA A 602 10.85 -2.29 29.59
CA ALA A 602 10.69 -3.04 28.35
C ALA A 602 10.33 -4.51 28.55
N ASP A 603 10.53 -5.04 29.76
CA ASP A 603 10.05 -6.37 30.09
C ASP A 603 8.52 -6.38 30.12
N LEU A 604 7.93 -7.24 29.30
CA LEU A 604 6.49 -7.43 29.24
C LEU A 604 6.01 -8.48 30.25
N GLY A 605 6.90 -9.34 30.74
CA GLY A 605 6.57 -10.53 31.53
C GLY A 605 6.12 -11.74 30.70
N ILE A 606 6.01 -11.62 29.38
CA ILE A 606 5.75 -12.73 28.44
C ILE A 606 6.63 -12.64 27.20
N GLY A 607 7.04 -13.80 26.68
CA GLY A 607 7.93 -13.91 25.53
C GLY A 607 9.41 -13.69 25.88
N ASP A 608 10.27 -13.81 24.87
CA ASP A 608 11.72 -13.59 25.05
C ASP A 608 12.01 -12.09 25.22
N LEU A 609 12.87 -11.72 26.18
CA LEU A 609 13.46 -10.39 26.31
C LEU A 609 14.92 -10.43 25.88
N ILE A 610 15.26 -9.67 24.83
CA ILE A 610 16.60 -9.64 24.24
C ILE A 610 17.18 -8.23 24.37
N PRO A 611 18.18 -8.03 25.26
CA PRO A 611 18.92 -6.79 25.31
C PRO A 611 19.86 -6.67 24.09
N VAL A 612 19.91 -5.48 23.49
CA VAL A 612 20.72 -5.20 22.30
C VAL A 612 21.55 -3.94 22.52
N GLU A 613 22.84 -4.04 22.20
CA GLU A 613 23.83 -2.96 22.38
C GLU A 613 23.70 -1.84 21.34
N VAL A 614 22.58 -1.14 21.41
CA VAL A 614 22.23 0.01 20.57
C VAL A 614 21.44 1.02 21.39
N ASN A 615 21.32 2.24 20.88
CA ASN A 615 20.47 3.27 21.47
C ASN A 615 19.01 3.19 20.95
N HIS A 616 18.11 3.92 21.60
CA HIS A 616 16.67 3.91 21.29
C HIS A 616 16.33 4.30 19.84
N LEU A 617 17.16 5.14 19.19
CA LEU A 617 16.94 5.58 17.82
C LEU A 617 17.40 4.56 16.77
N ASN A 618 18.29 3.64 17.16
CA ASN A 618 18.90 2.65 16.27
C ASN A 618 18.37 1.22 16.51
N ILE A 619 17.62 0.97 17.59
CA ILE A 619 17.07 -0.36 17.91
C ILE A 619 16.17 -0.96 16.80
N CYS A 620 15.55 -0.12 15.96
CA CYS A 620 14.73 -0.55 14.81
C CYS A 620 15.45 -0.43 13.46
N LYS A 621 16.73 -0.06 13.47
CA LYS A 621 17.52 0.26 12.29
C LYS A 621 18.69 -0.73 12.18
N PRO A 622 18.46 -1.95 11.68
CA PRO A 622 19.56 -2.86 11.41
C PRO A 622 20.57 -2.22 10.46
N GLN A 623 21.86 -2.40 10.74
CA GLN A 623 22.94 -1.85 9.91
C GLN A 623 22.98 -2.52 8.55
N LYS A 624 22.79 -3.84 8.51
CA LYS A 624 22.84 -4.69 7.32
C LYS A 624 21.87 -5.86 7.47
N LYS A 625 21.61 -6.58 6.36
CA LYS A 625 20.77 -7.79 6.36
C LYS A 625 21.29 -8.88 7.31
N ASP A 626 22.59 -9.03 7.47
CA ASP A 626 23.20 -10.06 8.34
C ASP A 626 23.22 -9.69 9.83
N THR A 627 22.83 -8.47 10.18
CA THR A 627 22.81 -8.01 11.58
C THR A 627 21.79 -8.80 12.40
N PHE A 628 22.14 -9.08 13.66
CA PHE A 628 21.31 -9.84 14.61
C PHE A 628 19.85 -9.36 14.68
N LEU A 629 19.61 -8.04 14.77
CA LEU A 629 18.26 -7.47 14.83
C LEU A 629 17.37 -7.90 13.65
N TYR A 630 17.89 -7.83 12.42
CA TYR A 630 17.13 -8.24 11.24
C TYR A 630 16.97 -9.75 11.19
N GLN A 631 18.05 -10.52 11.38
CA GLN A 631 18.02 -11.98 11.31
C GLN A 631 17.07 -12.60 12.35
N ARG A 632 17.09 -12.10 13.59
CA ARG A 632 16.18 -12.56 14.65
C ARG A 632 14.74 -12.19 14.35
N THR A 633 14.48 -11.00 13.81
CA THR A 633 13.15 -10.55 13.37
C THR A 633 12.60 -11.40 12.23
N LEU A 634 13.41 -11.62 11.19
CA LEU A 634 13.04 -12.46 10.05
C LEU A 634 12.74 -13.89 10.51
N LYS A 635 13.59 -14.45 11.37
CA LYS A 635 13.38 -15.78 11.95
C LYS A 635 12.06 -15.85 12.72
N PHE A 636 11.78 -14.88 13.58
CA PHE A 636 10.52 -14.83 14.33
C PHE A 636 9.29 -14.78 13.40
N ILE A 637 9.32 -13.96 12.34
CA ILE A 637 8.24 -13.86 11.35
C ILE A 637 8.03 -15.22 10.68
N CYS A 638 9.10 -15.84 10.18
CA CYS A 638 9.05 -17.14 9.51
C CYS A 638 8.56 -18.27 10.42
N ASP A 639 9.05 -18.32 11.66
CA ASP A 639 8.68 -19.34 12.63
C ASP A 639 7.21 -19.18 13.07
N SER A 640 6.75 -17.94 13.31
CA SER A 640 5.36 -17.63 13.69
C SER A 640 4.36 -17.92 12.57
N LEU A 641 4.79 -17.84 11.31
CA LEU A 641 3.97 -18.09 10.12
C LEU A 641 4.28 -19.45 9.47
N ALA A 642 5.00 -20.35 10.14
CA ALA A 642 5.53 -21.57 9.50
C ALA A 642 4.43 -22.49 8.92
N SER A 643 3.26 -22.55 9.56
CA SER A 643 2.09 -23.27 9.03
C SER A 643 1.40 -22.52 7.90
N ASP A 644 1.29 -21.20 8.04
CA ASP A 644 0.54 -20.33 7.12
C ASP A 644 1.30 -20.12 5.79
N LEU A 645 2.64 -20.17 5.79
CA LEU A 645 3.45 -20.01 4.58
C LEU A 645 3.58 -21.30 3.74
N LYS A 646 3.37 -22.48 4.35
CA LYS A 646 3.47 -23.78 3.67
C LYS A 646 2.22 -24.12 2.84
N ASN A 647 1.05 -23.71 3.33
CA ASN A 647 -0.25 -23.84 2.65
C ASN A 647 -0.45 -22.70 1.68
#